data_AF-A0A0A1XJB5-F1
#
_entry.id   AF-A0A0A1XJB5-F1
#
_cell.length_a   1.000
_cell.length_b   1.000
_cell.length_c   1.000
_cell.angle_alpha   90.00
_cell.angle_beta   90.00
_cell.angle_gamma   90.00
#
_symmetry.space_group_name_H-M   'P 1'
#
loop_
_entity.id
_entity.type
_entity.pdbx_description
1 polymer ?
#
loop_
_entity_poly.entity_id
_entity_poly.type
_entity_poly.pdbx_seq_one_letter_code
_entity_poly.pdbx_strand_id
1 'polypeptide(L)'
;MPTKADRVISTFKTNIYSDEFLEEKWIASGNLGSRDSVLVFRYSLLTSKSKDSISSSKDETSNVHSKSVCCNNFMLTEDASGAKPFSKGLHSIDVKDKKNIALQKHFTNLLNSDISNFNSEVSEIDNNEREILATDEYSEPYIERDNSNETYNDVNKISEEDDYKDTVHDPGMPAYKMKIKYKFMQTETKLLRKIFVRHGLSEVKDDENFSILWTGIHIKPDILRNLAPYQRVNHFPRSYELTRKDRLYKNIEKMQHLRGIKNFDIVPQSFILPIEYKELVSAHNKNRGPWIVKPAASSRGRGIFIVNTPDQIPQDEQVLVCKYINDPLCIDGHKCDLRVYVLVTSFDPLIIYIYEEGLVRLATVKYDRATENLWNPCMHLCNYSINKYHSDYIKSRDAEIEDVGHKWTLSALLRHLKSQGCNTHELMANIEDLIIKSIFSCAQTIISACRMFVPSGSNCFELYGFDILIDNSLKPWLLEVNLSPSMGVDSPLDSKVKACLITDLLTCVGIPAYSTEMRAQYDNKWTRFRNINCSRRITSADQNVSGNGNGIRRLASTIPIQQTLTLEEQRIIRNARLQYDRRGGFVRIFPTEESMQRYGNFLDNSTGIPISTPIAQGQIPYSMILPHNYNQVLFNCLYANAKDKKESNSLLQRMCQYERTLAVGSLVLFSGTNRKSKSVEEGQRLRNQIIKLINNGSELTQLQARQAFALYLEAILHRITQEPRDFHEKIILKFLNRLGGTVKTLAVFNHNPHNSRGNSKARTAMVAKQLGDFLEQYTRDTEAYVDSFDHFGMIPSGLFGDFLAQSQEADLEAVLALHTNVTGNMPYLYNRFGLSVPQTPPIPSGLHGFLRALPAMVLTGSVARDFNKFDGYYKNNDKNIIRN
;
A
#
# COMPACT_ATOMS: atom_id res chain seq x y z
N MET A 1 -17.72 26.35 55.63
CA MET A 1 -16.92 27.20 54.71
C MET A 1 -15.47 27.15 55.16
N PRO A 2 -14.41 27.24 54.31
CA PRO A 2 -14.28 27.70 52.90
C PRO A 2 -13.83 26.58 51.91
N THR A 3 -14.30 26.52 50.65
CA THR A 3 -13.89 27.09 49.33
C THR A 3 -12.91 26.27 48.47
N LYS A 4 -13.41 26.00 47.26
CA LYS A 4 -12.84 25.30 46.10
C LYS A 4 -11.55 25.95 45.55
N ALA A 5 -10.50 25.15 45.40
CA ALA A 5 -9.60 25.13 44.26
C ALA A 5 -8.67 23.90 44.37
N ASP A 6 -8.32 23.34 43.22
CA ASP A 6 -7.30 22.31 42.97
C ASP A 6 -7.71 20.82 42.97
N ARG A 7 -7.26 20.18 41.87
CA ARG A 7 -7.17 18.76 41.52
C ARG A 7 -8.30 18.17 40.68
N VAL A 8 -8.14 18.31 39.36
CA VAL A 8 -8.43 17.21 38.42
C VAL A 8 -7.24 17.07 37.45
N ILE A 9 -6.26 16.26 37.86
CA ILE A 9 -5.41 15.51 36.93
C ILE A 9 -5.75 14.05 37.24
N SER A 10 -6.50 13.40 36.36
CA SER A 10 -6.81 11.97 36.49
C SER A 10 -6.24 11.20 35.31
N THR A 11 -5.12 10.54 35.61
CA THR A 11 -4.66 9.25 35.08
C THR A 11 -5.74 8.37 34.44
N PHE A 12 -5.50 7.94 33.20
CA PHE A 12 -6.13 6.76 32.62
C PHE A 12 -5.66 5.51 33.39
N LYS A 13 -6.52 4.99 34.27
CA LYS A 13 -6.46 3.60 34.73
C LYS A 13 -7.78 2.91 34.39
N THR A 14 -7.61 1.71 33.86
CA THR A 14 -8.64 0.75 33.48
C THR A 14 -9.52 0.36 34.67
N ASN A 15 -10.83 0.58 34.56
CA ASN A 15 -11.86 -0.20 35.23
C ASN A 15 -13.10 -0.31 34.32
N ILE A 16 -13.75 -1.48 34.36
CA ILE A 16 -14.82 -1.95 33.47
C ILE A 16 -16.14 -1.90 34.25
N TYR A 17 -17.23 -1.62 33.51
CA TYR A 17 -18.68 -1.78 33.81
C TYR A 17 -19.48 -0.53 34.23
N SER A 18 -20.00 0.19 33.20
CA SER A 18 -21.40 0.63 33.07
C SER A 18 -21.64 1.15 31.63
N ASP A 19 -22.80 0.86 31.03
CA ASP A 19 -23.07 0.99 29.59
C ASP A 19 -23.14 2.44 29.04
N GLU A 20 -23.17 3.47 29.89
CA GLU A 20 -23.12 4.88 29.45
C GLU A 20 -21.68 5.37 29.15
N PHE A 21 -20.64 4.63 29.55
CA PHE A 21 -19.22 5.01 29.37
C PHE A 21 -18.56 4.50 28.08
N LEU A 22 -19.30 3.82 27.20
CA LEU A 22 -18.73 3.26 25.96
C LEU A 22 -18.54 4.30 24.85
N GLU A 23 -19.32 5.39 24.81
CA GLU A 23 -19.22 6.40 23.74
C GLU A 23 -17.94 7.26 23.84
N GLU A 24 -17.45 7.55 25.04
CA GLU A 24 -16.21 8.33 25.27
C GLU A 24 -14.93 7.63 24.77
N LYS A 25 -14.97 6.30 24.53
CA LYS A 25 -13.79 5.55 24.05
C LYS A 25 -13.60 5.63 22.53
N TRP A 26 -14.63 5.95 21.77
CA TRP A 26 -14.62 5.88 20.30
C TRP A 26 -14.65 7.25 19.61
N ILE A 27 -14.70 8.32 20.40
CA ILE A 27 -14.73 9.71 19.93
C ILE A 27 -13.63 10.48 20.65
N ALA A 28 -12.81 11.21 19.90
CA ALA A 28 -11.65 11.91 20.45
C ALA A 28 -11.97 13.28 21.07
N SER A 29 -13.14 13.85 20.77
CA SER A 29 -13.47 15.23 21.19
C SER A 29 -14.97 15.50 21.13
N GLY A 30 -15.54 16.19 22.13
CA GLY A 30 -16.95 16.57 22.14
C GLY A 30 -17.94 15.41 22.25
N ASN A 31 -19.23 15.73 22.33
CA ASN A 31 -20.30 14.72 22.40
C ASN A 31 -20.54 14.12 21.02
N LEU A 32 -20.99 12.86 20.94
CA LEU A 32 -21.38 12.22 19.69
C LEU A 32 -22.38 13.09 18.92
N GLY A 33 -22.14 13.29 17.62
CA GLY A 33 -22.98 14.15 16.80
C GLY A 33 -22.73 15.64 16.99
N SER A 34 -21.67 16.07 17.69
CA SER A 34 -21.29 17.48 17.82
C SER A 34 -20.28 17.93 16.77
N ARG A 35 -20.06 19.25 16.64
CA ARG A 35 -19.07 19.83 15.71
C ARG A 35 -17.63 19.44 16.03
N ASP A 36 -17.35 19.11 17.28
CA ASP A 36 -16.02 18.72 17.72
C ASP A 36 -15.85 17.19 17.65
N SER A 37 -16.92 16.43 17.39
CA SER A 37 -16.88 14.96 17.35
C SER A 37 -16.10 14.40 16.18
N VAL A 38 -15.15 13.53 16.52
CA VAL A 38 -14.24 12.88 15.58
C VAL A 38 -14.09 11.41 15.95
N LEU A 39 -14.22 10.53 14.95
CA LEU A 39 -14.05 9.09 15.12
C LEU A 39 -12.62 8.70 15.50
N VAL A 40 -12.51 7.70 16.38
CA VAL A 40 -11.26 7.00 16.72
C VAL A 40 -11.26 5.61 16.10
N PHE A 41 -10.19 5.28 15.38
CA PHE A 41 -9.98 3.96 14.78
C PHE A 41 -8.97 3.17 15.62
N ARG A 42 -9.20 1.86 15.76
CA ARG A 42 -8.37 0.98 16.60
C ARG A 42 -7.99 -0.30 15.86
N TYR A 43 -6.70 -0.58 15.87
CA TYR A 43 -6.15 -1.84 15.35
C TYR A 43 -6.73 -3.08 16.06
N SER A 44 -6.97 -3.01 17.37
CA SER A 44 -7.46 -4.14 18.18
C SER A 44 -8.83 -4.69 17.78
N LEU A 45 -9.60 -3.99 16.94
CA LEU A 45 -10.87 -4.51 16.40
C LEU A 45 -10.67 -5.44 15.19
N LEU A 46 -9.49 -5.37 14.57
CA LEU A 46 -9.15 -6.18 13.40
C LEU A 46 -8.66 -7.57 13.78
N THR A 47 -8.25 -7.76 15.04
CA THR A 47 -7.79 -9.01 15.61
C THR A 47 -8.98 -9.85 16.06
N SER A 48 -9.19 -11.01 15.46
CA SER A 48 -10.23 -11.95 15.89
C SER A 48 -9.90 -12.44 17.31
N LYS A 49 -10.65 -11.99 18.32
CA LYS A 49 -10.74 -12.77 19.55
C LYS A 49 -11.49 -14.04 19.21
N SER A 50 -10.82 -15.19 19.27
CA SER A 50 -11.49 -16.49 19.35
C SER A 50 -12.52 -16.41 20.48
N LYS A 51 -13.80 -16.57 20.15
CA LYS A 51 -14.91 -16.51 21.10
C LYS A 51 -15.02 -17.78 21.98
N ASP A 52 -14.00 -18.64 22.01
CA ASP A 52 -14.05 -19.95 22.67
C ASP A 52 -13.48 -20.00 24.10
N SER A 53 -13.36 -18.86 24.79
CA SER A 53 -12.90 -18.86 26.19
C SER A 53 -13.79 -18.07 27.15
N ILE A 54 -15.11 -18.10 26.95
CA ILE A 54 -16.09 -17.66 27.94
C ILE A 54 -17.25 -18.66 28.01
N SER A 55 -16.95 -19.91 28.37
CA SER A 55 -17.96 -20.85 28.90
C SER A 55 -17.30 -22.09 29.52
N SER A 56 -16.59 -21.94 30.63
CA SER A 56 -16.48 -23.03 31.63
C SER A 56 -15.82 -22.51 32.90
N SER A 57 -16.59 -22.53 33.99
CA SER A 57 -16.22 -22.57 35.43
C SER A 57 -17.02 -21.56 36.24
N LYS A 58 -18.29 -21.90 36.48
CA LYS A 58 -18.87 -21.69 37.81
C LYS A 58 -18.51 -22.91 38.66
N ASP A 59 -18.28 -22.63 39.93
CA ASP A 59 -18.12 -23.54 41.06
C ASP A 59 -16.78 -24.27 41.18
N GLU A 60 -15.91 -23.72 42.04
CA GLU A 60 -15.52 -24.42 43.26
C GLU A 60 -14.84 -23.44 44.24
N THR A 61 -15.45 -23.31 45.42
CA THR A 61 -14.89 -22.65 46.60
C THR A 61 -13.92 -23.59 47.31
N SER A 62 -12.65 -23.24 47.47
CA SER A 62 -11.88 -23.56 48.68
C SER A 62 -10.57 -22.77 48.78
N ASN A 63 -10.30 -22.31 50.00
CA ASN A 63 -9.08 -21.65 50.49
C ASN A 63 -7.80 -22.44 50.18
N VAL A 64 -6.70 -21.76 49.82
CA VAL A 64 -5.39 -21.83 50.52
C VAL A 64 -4.56 -20.57 50.18
N HIS A 65 -3.96 -19.97 51.23
CA HIS A 65 -2.97 -18.88 51.20
C HIS A 65 -1.66 -19.20 50.46
N SER A 66 -1.14 -18.26 49.66
CA SER A 66 0.30 -17.90 49.67
C SER A 66 0.66 -16.66 48.85
N LYS A 67 1.04 -15.59 49.58
CA LYS A 67 2.10 -14.58 49.35
C LYS A 67 2.40 -14.07 47.94
N SER A 68 2.03 -12.80 47.70
CA SER A 68 2.71 -11.93 46.75
C SER A 68 3.95 -11.30 47.41
N VAL A 69 5.07 -11.25 46.68
CA VAL A 69 6.20 -10.38 47.00
C VAL A 69 6.20 -9.26 45.96
N CYS A 70 5.90 -8.06 46.45
CA CYS A 70 6.04 -6.80 45.75
C CYS A 70 7.34 -6.17 46.25
N CYS A 71 8.26 -5.80 45.36
CA CYS A 71 9.43 -5.00 45.71
C CYS A 71 9.32 -3.64 45.03
N ASN A 72 9.04 -2.62 45.83
CA ASN A 72 9.29 -1.22 45.50
C ASN A 72 10.62 -0.79 46.16
N ASN A 73 11.36 0.04 45.43
CA ASN A 73 12.24 1.15 45.82
C ASN A 73 13.03 1.09 47.14
N PHE A 74 14.33 1.38 47.08
CA PHE A 74 14.93 2.37 47.98
C PHE A 74 16.10 3.12 47.31
N MET A 75 16.15 4.41 47.59
CA MET A 75 17.18 5.40 47.24
C MET A 75 18.06 5.68 48.48
N LEU A 76 19.06 6.57 48.31
CA LEU A 76 19.96 7.21 49.30
C LEU A 76 21.33 6.52 49.48
N THR A 77 22.51 7.15 49.61
CA THR A 77 23.18 8.46 49.32
C THR A 77 24.53 8.39 50.09
N GLU A 78 25.60 9.04 49.57
CA GLU A 78 26.84 9.49 50.25
C GLU A 78 27.76 8.37 50.85
N ASP A 79 29.10 8.32 50.75
CA ASP A 79 30.10 9.39 50.73
C ASP A 79 31.54 8.84 50.47
N ALA A 80 32.40 9.74 49.97
CA ALA A 80 33.87 9.96 50.09
C ALA A 80 34.98 8.86 50.13
N SER A 81 36.08 9.22 49.41
CA SER A 81 37.51 8.83 49.55
C SER A 81 37.92 7.43 49.02
N GLY A 82 39.05 7.17 48.34
CA GLY A 82 40.23 7.92 47.92
C GLY A 82 41.25 6.91 47.34
N ALA A 83 42.23 7.40 46.57
CA ALA A 83 43.50 6.76 46.16
C ALA A 83 43.53 5.67 45.04
N LYS A 84 44.16 6.07 43.94
CA LYS A 84 44.92 5.32 42.90
C LYS A 84 46.16 4.59 43.51
N PRO A 85 47.06 3.91 42.73
CA PRO A 85 46.99 3.17 41.44
C PRO A 85 47.85 1.84 41.44
N PHE A 86 48.19 1.34 40.24
CA PHE A 86 49.18 0.32 39.84
C PHE A 86 48.70 -1.14 39.83
N SER A 87 49.13 -2.04 38.94
CA SER A 87 49.78 -2.06 37.62
C SER A 87 50.18 -3.51 37.35
N LYS A 88 50.44 -3.85 36.09
CA LYS A 88 51.14 -5.06 35.61
C LYS A 88 50.32 -6.36 35.73
N GLY A 89 50.28 -7.22 34.73
CA GLY A 89 51.04 -7.29 33.49
C GLY A 89 51.09 -8.76 33.07
N LEU A 90 51.08 -8.98 31.76
CA LEU A 90 51.66 -10.12 31.02
C LEU A 90 51.34 -11.54 31.55
N HIS A 91 50.80 -12.48 30.77
CA HIS A 91 51.43 -13.02 29.58
C HIS A 91 50.48 -14.05 28.94
N SER A 92 50.48 -14.03 27.62
CA SER A 92 50.12 -15.11 26.70
C SER A 92 50.70 -16.48 27.09
N ILE A 93 49.97 -17.57 26.82
CA ILE A 93 50.47 -18.74 26.09
C ILE A 93 49.28 -19.32 25.32
N ASP A 94 49.51 -19.47 24.03
CA ASP A 94 48.66 -20.05 23.00
C ASP A 94 49.35 -21.36 22.58
N VAL A 95 48.68 -22.52 22.63
CA VAL A 95 49.10 -23.70 21.84
C VAL A 95 47.88 -24.53 21.42
N LYS A 96 47.88 -24.78 20.11
CA LYS A 96 46.99 -25.53 19.24
C LYS A 96 47.11 -27.05 19.38
N ASP A 97 46.09 -27.77 18.88
CA ASP A 97 46.12 -28.84 17.86
C ASP A 97 45.06 -29.92 18.18
N LYS A 98 44.00 -30.10 17.36
CA LYS A 98 43.84 -30.84 16.08
C LYS A 98 43.16 -32.23 16.25
N LYS A 99 42.01 -32.34 15.59
CA LYS A 99 41.50 -33.43 14.71
C LYS A 99 41.60 -34.91 15.16
N ASN A 100 40.45 -35.61 15.16
CA ASN A 100 40.07 -36.67 14.20
C ASN A 100 38.76 -37.38 14.64
N ILE A 101 37.72 -37.44 13.78
CA ILE A 101 37.28 -38.54 12.87
C ILE A 101 36.33 -39.57 13.54
N ALA A 102 35.28 -39.88 12.80
CA ALA A 102 34.08 -40.67 13.10
C ALA A 102 34.29 -42.20 13.18
N LEU A 103 33.40 -42.91 13.91
CA LEU A 103 32.43 -43.92 13.40
C LEU A 103 31.79 -44.80 14.50
N GLN A 104 30.48 -45.03 14.32
CA GLN A 104 29.67 -46.23 14.63
C GLN A 104 29.32 -46.72 16.07
N LYS A 105 28.00 -46.66 16.32
CA LYS A 105 27.06 -47.72 16.79
C LYS A 105 27.56 -48.83 17.75
N HIS A 106 26.97 -48.85 18.95
CA HIS A 106 26.48 -49.99 19.77
C HIS A 106 26.00 -49.39 21.12
N PHE A 107 25.04 -49.86 21.91
CA PHE A 107 24.35 -51.13 22.08
C PHE A 107 23.01 -50.88 22.84
N THR A 108 22.13 -51.86 22.74
CA THR A 108 20.73 -51.98 23.17
C THR A 108 20.48 -52.34 24.65
N ASN A 109 19.25 -52.02 25.10
CA ASN A 109 18.32 -52.77 25.96
C ASN A 109 18.61 -53.09 27.45
N LEU A 110 17.64 -52.69 28.28
CA LEU A 110 17.05 -53.44 29.42
C LEU A 110 15.63 -53.84 28.95
N LEU A 111 15.31 -55.11 28.62
CA LEU A 111 14.79 -56.22 29.48
C LEU A 111 13.60 -55.78 30.36
N ASN A 112 12.45 -56.44 30.49
CA ASN A 112 11.74 -57.63 29.97
C ASN A 112 10.31 -57.52 30.64
N SER A 113 9.17 -58.08 30.23
CA SER A 113 8.80 -59.49 29.95
C SER A 113 7.27 -59.58 29.65
N ASP A 114 6.89 -60.43 28.67
CA ASP A 114 5.85 -61.51 28.74
C ASP A 114 4.34 -61.16 28.94
N ILE A 115 3.31 -61.80 28.33
CA ILE A 115 3.16 -63.08 27.60
C ILE A 115 1.75 -63.18 26.90
N SER A 116 1.68 -63.90 25.76
CA SER A 116 0.58 -64.72 25.12
C SER A 116 -0.79 -64.13 24.73
N ASN A 117 -1.18 -64.09 23.44
CA ASN A 117 -1.81 -65.12 22.54
C ASN A 117 -3.34 -65.32 22.71
N PHE A 118 -4.13 -65.14 21.63
CA PHE A 118 -4.85 -66.22 20.91
C PHE A 118 -5.63 -65.72 19.66
N ASN A 119 -5.81 -66.64 18.70
CA ASN A 119 -6.31 -66.51 17.32
C ASN A 119 -7.84 -66.61 17.14
N SER A 120 -8.30 -66.37 15.89
CA SER A 120 -9.44 -66.98 15.15
C SER A 120 -10.84 -66.40 15.37
N GLU A 121 -11.85 -66.50 14.50
CA GLU A 121 -12.05 -66.63 13.04
C GLU A 121 -13.58 -66.37 12.80
N VAL A 122 -13.96 -65.91 11.60
CA VAL A 122 -15.18 -66.26 10.81
C VAL A 122 -16.60 -66.07 11.39
N SER A 123 -17.45 -65.26 10.72
CA SER A 123 -18.63 -65.72 9.92
C SER A 123 -19.67 -64.60 9.63
N GLU A 124 -19.96 -64.39 8.34
CA GLU A 124 -21.17 -63.76 7.79
C GLU A 124 -22.40 -64.66 7.97
N ILE A 125 -23.62 -64.10 8.12
CA ILE A 125 -24.88 -64.67 7.58
C ILE A 125 -25.84 -63.53 7.18
N ASP A 126 -26.36 -63.68 5.96
CA ASP A 126 -27.43 -63.01 5.21
C ASP A 126 -28.79 -62.79 5.92
N ASN A 127 -29.55 -61.78 5.47
CA ASN A 127 -30.73 -61.98 4.59
C ASN A 127 -31.61 -60.72 4.41
N ASN A 128 -31.81 -60.35 3.13
CA ASN A 128 -33.09 -60.15 2.41
C ASN A 128 -34.26 -59.39 3.07
N GLU A 129 -35.16 -58.70 2.37
CA GLU A 129 -35.34 -58.08 1.04
C GLU A 129 -36.82 -57.58 1.07
N ARG A 130 -37.15 -56.53 0.28
CA ARG A 130 -38.49 -56.13 -0.20
C ARG A 130 -39.49 -55.47 0.77
N GLU A 131 -40.47 -54.67 0.36
CA GLU A 131 -40.86 -53.84 -0.81
C GLU A 131 -42.33 -53.41 -0.52
N ILE A 132 -42.89 -52.47 -1.29
CA ILE A 132 -44.35 -52.16 -1.49
C ILE A 132 -44.94 -50.92 -0.76
N LEU A 133 -44.88 -49.80 -1.48
CA LEU A 133 -45.93 -48.92 -2.04
C LEU A 133 -47.37 -48.79 -1.46
N ALA A 134 -47.89 -47.57 -1.70
CA ALA A 134 -49.28 -47.12 -1.96
C ALA A 134 -50.15 -46.66 -0.76
N THR A 135 -51.06 -45.68 -0.81
CA THR A 135 -51.45 -44.53 -1.69
C THR A 135 -52.54 -43.72 -0.92
N ASP A 136 -53.01 -42.60 -1.52
CA ASP A 136 -54.36 -41.97 -1.39
C ASP A 136 -54.56 -40.88 -0.31
N GLU A 137 -55.26 -39.74 -0.52
CA GLU A 137 -56.00 -39.13 -1.65
C GLU A 137 -56.55 -37.72 -1.25
N TYR A 138 -56.80 -36.85 -2.26
CA TYR A 138 -57.80 -35.74 -2.41
C TYR A 138 -57.86 -34.54 -1.41
N SER A 139 -58.16 -33.26 -1.75
CA SER A 139 -59.05 -32.67 -2.79
C SER A 139 -58.88 -31.13 -2.93
N GLU A 140 -59.27 -30.60 -4.09
CA GLU A 140 -59.34 -29.20 -4.58
C GLU A 140 -60.68 -28.48 -4.20
N PRO A 141 -60.92 -27.14 -4.38
CA PRO A 141 -61.18 -26.54 -5.73
C PRO A 141 -60.94 -25.01 -5.98
N TYR A 142 -60.67 -24.68 -7.26
CA TYR A 142 -61.09 -23.57 -8.16
C TYR A 142 -61.22 -22.06 -7.73
N ILE A 143 -60.64 -21.15 -8.55
CA ILE A 143 -61.31 -20.24 -9.54
C ILE A 143 -60.27 -19.43 -10.34
N GLU A 144 -60.41 -19.39 -11.67
CA GLU A 144 -59.68 -18.55 -12.65
C GLU A 144 -60.38 -17.21 -12.92
N ARG A 145 -59.60 -16.14 -13.20
CA ARG A 145 -59.64 -15.34 -14.46
C ARG A 145 -58.67 -14.13 -14.50
N ASP A 146 -57.75 -14.22 -15.46
CA ASP A 146 -57.21 -13.24 -16.44
C ASP A 146 -56.71 -11.80 -16.14
N ASN A 147 -55.45 -11.62 -16.58
CA ASN A 147 -54.81 -10.53 -17.36
C ASN A 147 -54.61 -9.12 -16.78
N SER A 148 -53.35 -8.73 -16.51
CA SER A 148 -52.44 -8.11 -17.49
C SER A 148 -51.25 -7.39 -16.82
N ASN A 149 -50.05 -7.58 -17.42
CA ASN A 149 -48.83 -6.76 -17.38
C ASN A 149 -48.43 -6.06 -16.08
N GLU A 150 -47.34 -6.52 -15.45
CA GLU A 150 -46.25 -5.61 -15.03
C GLU A 150 -44.92 -6.35 -14.82
N THR A 151 -43.86 -5.69 -15.29
CA THR A 151 -42.49 -6.16 -15.47
C THR A 151 -41.79 -6.43 -14.15
N TYR A 152 -41.44 -7.69 -13.88
CA TYR A 152 -40.47 -8.07 -12.86
C TYR A 152 -39.06 -8.05 -13.47
N ASN A 153 -38.15 -7.28 -12.86
CA ASN A 153 -36.71 -7.49 -12.97
C ASN A 153 -36.11 -7.25 -11.59
N ASP A 154 -36.00 -8.33 -10.83
CA ASP A 154 -34.98 -8.48 -9.81
C ASP A 154 -34.67 -9.97 -9.70
N VAL A 155 -33.47 -10.29 -9.22
CA VAL A 155 -32.90 -11.64 -9.00
C VAL A 155 -32.02 -12.16 -10.15
N ASN A 156 -30.73 -11.78 -10.13
CA ASN A 156 -29.63 -12.71 -9.83
C ASN A 156 -28.26 -11.99 -9.94
N LYS A 157 -27.76 -11.52 -8.80
CA LYS A 157 -26.36 -11.14 -8.58
C LYS A 157 -25.78 -12.14 -7.59
N ILE A 158 -25.03 -13.13 -8.08
CA ILE A 158 -24.22 -14.01 -7.23
C ILE A 158 -22.83 -14.12 -7.86
N SER A 159 -21.84 -13.48 -7.21
CA SER A 159 -20.46 -13.97 -7.03
C SER A 159 -19.57 -12.84 -6.47
N GLU A 160 -19.30 -12.91 -5.15
CA GLU A 160 -18.21 -12.28 -4.35
C GLU A 160 -18.55 -12.22 -2.83
N GLU A 161 -19.64 -12.84 -2.37
CA GLU A 161 -20.12 -12.70 -0.98
C GLU A 161 -19.53 -13.67 0.07
N ASP A 162 -18.64 -14.60 -0.29
CA ASP A 162 -18.22 -15.66 0.64
C ASP A 162 -17.18 -15.23 1.71
N ASP A 163 -16.72 -13.97 1.72
CA ASP A 163 -15.93 -13.37 2.83
C ASP A 163 -16.74 -12.32 3.63
N TYR A 164 -18.04 -12.14 3.33
CA TYR A 164 -18.91 -11.10 3.91
C TYR A 164 -19.98 -11.63 4.88
N LYS A 165 -20.15 -12.95 5.04
CA LYS A 165 -21.21 -13.50 5.90
C LYS A 165 -20.97 -13.40 7.41
N ASP A 166 -19.81 -12.88 7.85
CA ASP A 166 -19.45 -12.74 9.27
C ASP A 166 -19.50 -11.29 9.81
N THR A 167 -20.15 -10.35 9.10
CA THR A 167 -20.30 -8.96 9.58
C THR A 167 -21.66 -8.73 10.21
N VAL A 168 -21.82 -9.12 11.47
CA VAL A 168 -22.83 -8.50 12.34
C VAL A 168 -22.43 -7.04 12.49
N HIS A 169 -23.13 -6.13 11.81
CA HIS A 169 -23.01 -4.69 12.09
C HIS A 169 -23.39 -4.47 13.55
N ASP A 170 -22.41 -4.16 14.39
CA ASP A 170 -22.67 -3.81 15.78
C ASP A 170 -23.44 -2.48 15.82
N PRO A 171 -24.73 -2.48 16.18
CA PRO A 171 -25.55 -1.27 16.19
C PRO A 171 -25.08 -0.24 17.23
N GLY A 172 -24.17 -0.62 18.14
CA GLY A 172 -23.56 0.26 19.13
C GLY A 172 -22.48 1.21 18.58
N MET A 173 -21.93 0.96 17.39
CA MET A 173 -20.79 1.72 16.85
C MET A 173 -21.16 3.17 16.47
N PRO A 174 -20.37 4.20 16.88
CA PRO A 174 -20.68 5.59 16.59
C PRO A 174 -20.83 5.93 15.11
N ALA A 175 -20.02 5.32 14.24
CA ALA A 175 -20.12 5.58 12.80
C ALA A 175 -21.41 5.04 12.19
N TYR A 176 -21.91 3.92 12.71
CA TYR A 176 -23.19 3.33 12.32
C TYR A 176 -24.35 4.23 12.80
N LYS A 177 -24.34 4.61 14.09
CA LYS A 177 -25.31 5.54 14.68
C LYS A 177 -25.41 6.86 13.90
N MET A 178 -24.26 7.42 13.52
CA MET A 178 -24.18 8.67 12.77
C MET A 178 -24.36 8.49 11.26
N LYS A 179 -24.61 7.27 10.74
CA LYS A 179 -24.74 6.96 9.31
C LYS A 179 -23.59 7.54 8.46
N ILE A 180 -22.35 7.33 8.90
CA ILE A 180 -21.14 7.82 8.22
C ILE A 180 -20.83 6.89 7.04
N LYS A 181 -20.63 7.50 5.87
CA LYS A 181 -20.46 6.76 4.61
C LYS A 181 -19.11 7.00 3.97
N TYR A 182 -18.55 5.98 3.33
CA TYR A 182 -17.31 6.07 2.55
C TYR A 182 -17.55 5.76 1.06
N LYS A 183 -16.71 6.33 0.20
CA LYS A 183 -16.71 6.08 -1.25
C LYS A 183 -15.30 5.76 -1.72
N PHE A 184 -15.15 4.67 -2.47
CA PHE A 184 -13.92 4.36 -3.20
C PHE A 184 -14.00 4.85 -4.64
N MET A 185 -12.87 5.33 -5.18
CA MET A 185 -12.76 5.72 -6.58
C MET A 185 -11.41 5.30 -7.15
N GLN A 186 -11.43 4.35 -8.09
CA GLN A 186 -10.24 3.83 -8.78
C GLN A 186 -9.13 3.41 -7.81
N THR A 187 -9.49 2.59 -6.83
CA THR A 187 -8.58 2.11 -5.79
C THR A 187 -9.06 0.77 -5.25
N GLU A 188 -8.13 -0.14 -5.01
CA GLU A 188 -8.40 -1.44 -4.41
C GLU A 188 -7.71 -1.49 -3.05
N THR A 189 -8.49 -1.50 -1.97
CA THR A 189 -7.94 -1.53 -0.60
C THR A 189 -8.76 -2.45 0.30
N LYS A 190 -8.58 -3.76 0.14
CA LYS A 190 -9.22 -4.80 0.99
C LYS A 190 -9.05 -4.49 2.49
N LEU A 191 -7.84 -4.11 2.91
CA LEU A 191 -7.54 -3.68 4.28
C LEU A 191 -8.40 -2.50 4.73
N LEU A 192 -8.46 -1.43 3.93
CA LEU A 192 -9.19 -0.21 4.31
C LEU A 192 -10.69 -0.45 4.35
N ARG A 193 -11.23 -1.22 3.39
CA ARG A 193 -12.63 -1.67 3.41
C ARG A 193 -12.95 -2.43 4.69
N LYS A 194 -12.10 -3.41 5.06
CA LYS A 194 -12.23 -4.18 6.31
C LYS A 194 -12.19 -3.26 7.54
N ILE A 195 -11.30 -2.27 7.57
CA ILE A 195 -11.25 -1.27 8.64
C ILE A 195 -12.56 -0.48 8.71
N PHE A 196 -13.04 0.08 7.60
CA PHE A 196 -14.26 0.89 7.60
C PHE A 196 -15.49 0.10 8.06
N VAL A 197 -15.69 -1.11 7.55
CA VAL A 197 -16.81 -1.97 7.93
C VAL A 197 -16.75 -2.34 9.41
N ARG A 198 -15.58 -2.75 9.93
CA ARG A 198 -15.38 -3.08 11.35
C ARG A 198 -15.62 -1.89 12.29
N HIS A 199 -15.47 -0.66 11.81
CA HIS A 199 -15.72 0.56 12.58
C HIS A 199 -17.15 1.12 12.36
N GLY A 200 -18.02 0.40 11.65
CA GLY A 200 -19.43 0.75 11.48
C GLY A 200 -19.72 1.74 10.34
N LEU A 201 -18.75 2.01 9.45
CA LEU A 201 -19.01 2.83 8.25
C LEU A 201 -19.61 1.96 7.15
N SER A 202 -20.53 2.53 6.36
CA SER A 202 -21.12 1.88 5.20
C SER A 202 -20.65 2.49 3.88
N GLU A 203 -20.63 1.70 2.82
CA GLU A 203 -20.31 2.21 1.48
C GLU A 203 -21.50 2.98 0.90
N VAL A 204 -21.21 4.05 0.19
CA VAL A 204 -22.19 4.87 -0.53
C VAL A 204 -22.88 4.04 -1.62
N LYS A 205 -24.21 4.08 -1.66
CA LYS A 205 -25.01 3.60 -2.81
C LYS A 205 -25.10 4.72 -3.87
N ASP A 206 -25.42 4.38 -5.12
CA ASP A 206 -25.52 5.37 -6.20
C ASP A 206 -26.41 6.57 -5.78
N ASP A 207 -25.96 7.78 -6.12
CA ASP A 207 -26.53 9.09 -5.77
C ASP A 207 -26.46 9.60 -4.31
N GLU A 208 -25.82 8.89 -3.37
CA GLU A 208 -25.71 9.36 -1.97
C GLU A 208 -24.46 10.22 -1.68
N ASN A 209 -24.57 11.14 -0.71
CA ASN A 209 -23.44 11.93 -0.20
C ASN A 209 -22.46 11.06 0.62
N PHE A 210 -21.15 11.34 0.47
CA PHE A 210 -20.07 10.67 1.20
C PHE A 210 -19.58 11.53 2.37
N SER A 211 -19.06 10.89 3.43
CA SER A 211 -18.25 11.55 4.47
C SER A 211 -16.76 11.46 4.15
N ILE A 212 -16.32 10.34 3.58
CA ILE A 212 -14.94 10.12 3.17
C ILE A 212 -14.91 9.67 1.72
N LEU A 213 -14.14 10.36 0.89
CA LEU A 213 -13.78 9.89 -0.43
C LEU A 213 -12.33 9.44 -0.40
N TRP A 214 -12.12 8.15 -0.68
CA TRP A 214 -10.79 7.57 -0.82
C TRP A 214 -10.56 7.18 -2.27
N THR A 215 -9.51 7.73 -2.88
CA THR A 215 -9.21 7.52 -4.28
C THR A 215 -7.75 7.15 -4.51
N GLY A 216 -7.48 6.41 -5.59
CA GLY A 216 -6.14 6.03 -6.02
C GLY A 216 -5.52 7.02 -7.02
N ILE A 217 -6.30 8.01 -7.48
CA ILE A 217 -5.91 8.96 -8.53
C ILE A 217 -6.08 10.41 -8.07
N HIS A 218 -5.48 11.33 -8.82
CA HIS A 218 -5.67 12.76 -8.59
C HIS A 218 -7.14 13.17 -8.72
N ILE A 219 -7.61 13.93 -7.72
CA ILE A 219 -8.99 14.40 -7.66
C ILE A 219 -9.19 15.56 -8.63
N LYS A 220 -10.30 15.53 -9.39
CA LYS A 220 -10.71 16.63 -10.27
C LYS A 220 -11.07 17.87 -9.44
N PRO A 221 -10.65 19.08 -9.85
CA PRO A 221 -10.91 20.31 -9.10
C PRO A 221 -12.40 20.56 -8.78
N ASP A 222 -13.32 20.12 -9.63
CA ASP A 222 -14.75 20.31 -9.41
C ASP A 222 -15.30 19.49 -8.25
N ILE A 223 -14.72 18.33 -7.96
CA ILE A 223 -15.07 17.56 -6.76
C ILE A 223 -14.63 18.34 -5.51
N LEU A 224 -13.39 18.84 -5.52
CA LEU A 224 -12.81 19.58 -4.40
C LEU A 224 -13.61 20.84 -4.04
N ARG A 225 -14.02 21.61 -5.06
CA ARG A 225 -14.81 22.85 -4.88
C ARG A 225 -16.16 22.62 -4.21
N ASN A 226 -16.71 21.42 -4.37
CA ASN A 226 -18.04 21.08 -3.89
C ASN A 226 -18.03 20.36 -2.53
N LEU A 227 -16.87 20.24 -1.88
CA LEU A 227 -16.76 19.57 -0.58
C LEU A 227 -17.45 20.37 0.54
N ALA A 228 -18.28 19.70 1.32
CA ALA A 228 -18.83 20.25 2.55
C ALA A 228 -17.79 20.16 3.70
N PRO A 229 -17.93 20.95 4.78
CA PRO A 229 -16.96 20.97 5.88
C PRO A 229 -16.75 19.62 6.61
N TYR A 230 -17.74 18.72 6.57
CA TYR A 230 -17.65 17.40 7.18
C TYR A 230 -16.95 16.36 6.29
N GLN A 231 -16.75 16.67 5.01
CA GLN A 231 -16.20 15.74 4.04
C GLN A 231 -14.67 15.73 4.11
N ARG A 232 -14.09 14.55 3.92
CA ARG A 232 -12.64 14.33 3.88
C ARG A 232 -12.24 13.61 2.60
N VAL A 233 -11.13 14.04 2.01
CA VAL A 233 -10.54 13.43 0.82
C VAL A 233 -9.04 13.20 1.02
N ASN A 234 -8.51 12.10 0.51
CA ASN A 234 -7.14 11.63 0.76
C ASN A 234 -6.07 12.23 -0.18
N HIS A 235 -6.37 13.31 -0.91
CA HIS A 235 -5.39 14.01 -1.75
C HIS A 235 -5.55 15.53 -1.72
N PHE A 236 -4.43 16.25 -1.79
CA PHE A 236 -4.41 17.68 -2.07
C PHE A 236 -4.51 17.96 -3.58
N PRO A 237 -5.07 19.12 -3.99
CA PRO A 237 -4.98 19.55 -5.37
C PRO A 237 -3.51 19.75 -5.78
N ARG A 238 -3.17 19.33 -7.01
CA ARG A 238 -1.80 19.43 -7.56
C ARG A 238 -0.72 18.68 -6.76
N SER A 239 -1.08 17.65 -6.01
CA SER A 239 -0.09 16.78 -5.35
C SER A 239 0.87 16.09 -6.33
N TYR A 240 0.55 16.04 -7.63
CA TYR A 240 1.46 15.61 -8.70
C TYR A 240 2.75 16.42 -8.80
N GLU A 241 2.80 17.64 -8.24
CA GLU A 241 4.03 18.44 -8.16
C GLU A 241 5.11 17.77 -7.31
N LEU A 242 4.70 16.95 -6.34
CA LEU A 242 5.59 16.16 -5.50
C LEU A 242 5.73 14.72 -6.01
N THR A 243 4.67 14.14 -6.58
CA THR A 243 4.63 12.68 -6.85
C THR A 243 5.04 12.29 -8.26
N ARG A 244 4.97 13.20 -9.24
CA ARG A 244 5.55 12.93 -10.56
C ARG A 244 7.05 13.19 -10.53
N LYS A 245 7.83 12.24 -11.05
CA LYS A 245 9.30 12.25 -10.99
C LYS A 245 9.92 13.48 -11.66
N ASP A 246 9.40 13.85 -12.83
CA ASP A 246 9.82 15.03 -13.59
C ASP A 246 9.54 16.34 -12.84
N ARG A 247 8.34 16.47 -12.25
CA ARG A 247 7.93 17.65 -11.46
C ARG A 247 8.70 17.77 -10.15
N LEU A 248 8.85 16.66 -9.42
CA LEU A 248 9.64 16.58 -8.19
C LEU A 248 11.06 17.09 -8.43
N TYR A 249 11.72 16.57 -9.47
CA TYR A 249 13.07 16.99 -9.82
C TYR A 249 13.13 18.48 -10.14
N LYS A 250 12.23 18.99 -10.99
CA LYS A 250 12.21 20.42 -11.37
C LYS A 250 11.93 21.33 -10.18
N ASN A 251 11.07 20.93 -9.27
CA ASN A 251 10.79 21.69 -8.05
C ASN A 251 12.01 21.73 -7.11
N ILE A 252 12.72 20.62 -6.95
CA ILE A 252 13.95 20.58 -6.14
C ILE A 252 15.09 21.35 -6.81
N GLU A 253 15.27 21.20 -8.11
CA GLU A 253 16.25 21.95 -8.91
C GLU A 253 16.01 23.46 -8.77
N LYS A 254 14.76 23.90 -8.83
CA LYS A 254 14.41 25.31 -8.58
C LYS A 254 14.83 25.77 -7.19
N MET A 255 14.63 24.95 -6.16
CA MET A 255 15.09 25.25 -4.81
C MET A 255 16.61 25.24 -4.67
N GLN A 256 17.32 24.37 -5.40
CA GLN A 256 18.79 24.37 -5.46
C GLN A 256 19.33 25.68 -6.05
N HIS A 257 18.66 26.25 -7.07
CA HIS A 257 19.03 27.55 -7.63
C HIS A 257 18.73 28.71 -6.66
N LEU A 258 17.60 28.66 -5.95
CA LEU A 258 17.17 29.74 -5.05
C LEU A 258 17.90 29.75 -3.70
N ARG A 259 18.20 28.57 -3.14
CA ARG A 259 18.72 28.39 -1.77
C ARG A 259 20.11 27.77 -1.74
N GLY A 260 20.68 27.44 -2.90
CA GLY A 260 21.98 26.81 -3.04
C GLY A 260 21.90 25.27 -3.04
N ILE A 261 22.72 24.67 -3.90
CA ILE A 261 22.78 23.21 -4.11
C ILE A 261 23.01 22.47 -2.79
N LYS A 262 23.95 22.93 -1.94
CA LYS A 262 24.27 22.30 -0.65
C LYS A 262 23.06 22.17 0.29
N ASN A 263 22.11 23.11 0.23
CA ASN A 263 20.93 23.08 1.09
C ASN A 263 19.86 22.10 0.57
N PHE A 264 19.78 21.87 -0.74
CA PHE A 264 18.81 20.99 -1.39
C PHE A 264 19.50 19.82 -2.12
N ASP A 265 20.61 19.33 -1.57
CA ASP A 265 21.37 18.17 -2.08
C ASP A 265 20.75 16.85 -1.59
N ILE A 266 19.46 16.68 -1.89
CA ILE A 266 18.59 15.60 -1.40
C ILE A 266 18.15 14.62 -2.49
N VAL A 267 18.43 14.93 -3.76
CA VAL A 267 18.16 14.07 -4.92
C VAL A 267 19.44 13.87 -5.72
N PRO A 268 19.64 12.70 -6.36
CA PRO A 268 20.73 12.53 -7.30
C PRO A 268 20.61 13.53 -8.47
N GLN A 269 21.76 13.93 -9.04
CA GLN A 269 21.78 14.75 -10.25
C GLN A 269 20.93 14.09 -11.34
N SER A 270 19.99 14.83 -11.91
CA SER A 270 19.04 14.28 -12.88
C SER A 270 18.81 15.19 -14.08
N PHE A 271 18.25 14.64 -15.16
CA PHE A 271 17.97 15.35 -16.40
C PHE A 271 16.69 14.80 -17.03
N ILE A 272 15.87 15.68 -17.61
CA ILE A 272 14.65 15.33 -18.34
C ILE A 272 14.96 15.31 -19.84
N LEU A 273 14.94 14.12 -20.42
CA LEU A 273 15.19 13.94 -21.84
C LEU A 273 13.87 13.97 -22.64
N PRO A 274 13.92 14.34 -23.94
CA PRO A 274 15.11 14.71 -24.72
C PRO A 274 15.60 16.16 -24.51
N ILE A 275 14.86 16.96 -23.74
CA ILE A 275 15.10 18.42 -23.59
C ILE A 275 16.51 18.71 -23.05
N GLU A 276 16.97 17.96 -22.04
CA GLU A 276 18.21 18.22 -21.30
C GLU A 276 19.35 17.26 -21.69
N TYR A 277 19.33 16.75 -22.92
CA TYR A 277 20.31 15.77 -23.38
C TYR A 277 21.74 16.35 -23.44
N LYS A 278 21.90 17.62 -23.83
CA LYS A 278 23.22 18.27 -23.93
C LYS A 278 23.86 18.44 -22.55
N GLU A 279 23.04 18.79 -21.57
CA GLU A 279 23.41 18.93 -20.16
C GLU A 279 23.83 17.58 -19.58
N LEU A 280 23.09 16.51 -19.89
CA LEU A 280 23.45 15.14 -19.52
C LEU A 280 24.82 14.74 -20.10
N VAL A 281 25.08 14.99 -21.38
CA VAL A 281 26.37 14.67 -22.01
C VAL A 281 27.51 15.45 -21.36
N SER A 282 27.31 16.74 -21.09
CA SER A 282 28.28 17.58 -20.37
C SER A 282 28.56 17.05 -18.96
N ALA A 283 27.52 16.65 -18.22
CA ALA A 283 27.65 16.07 -16.90
C ALA A 283 28.35 14.71 -16.91
N HIS A 284 28.04 13.85 -17.88
CA HIS A 284 28.70 12.55 -18.03
C HIS A 284 30.18 12.68 -18.39
N ASN A 285 30.55 13.64 -19.23
CA ASN A 285 31.94 13.92 -19.56
C ASN A 285 32.74 14.45 -18.36
N LYS A 286 32.10 15.20 -17.45
CA LYS A 286 32.71 15.66 -16.20
C LYS A 286 32.83 14.56 -15.15
N ASN A 287 31.79 13.74 -15.00
CA ASN A 287 31.74 12.68 -14.00
C ASN A 287 31.15 11.40 -14.62
N ARG A 288 32.06 10.54 -15.10
CA ARG A 288 31.73 9.25 -15.74
C ARG A 288 31.03 8.29 -14.78
N GLY A 289 30.47 7.24 -15.35
CA GLY A 289 29.77 6.17 -14.62
C GLY A 289 28.28 6.12 -14.91
N PRO A 290 27.58 5.15 -14.32
CA PRO A 290 26.26 4.74 -14.76
C PRO A 290 25.16 5.76 -14.42
N TRP A 291 24.11 5.70 -15.24
CA TRP A 291 22.89 6.48 -15.13
C TRP A 291 21.69 5.55 -15.10
N ILE A 292 20.71 5.86 -14.27
CA ILE A 292 19.45 5.12 -14.19
C ILE A 292 18.37 5.90 -14.95
N VAL A 293 17.78 5.25 -15.96
CA VAL A 293 16.70 5.79 -16.78
C VAL A 293 15.37 5.36 -16.17
N LYS A 294 14.46 6.32 -15.97
CA LYS A 294 13.15 6.12 -15.36
C LYS A 294 12.08 6.77 -16.24
N PRO A 295 10.97 6.09 -16.56
CA PRO A 295 9.86 6.76 -17.24
C PRO A 295 9.20 7.80 -16.32
N ALA A 296 8.78 8.94 -16.89
CA ALA A 296 8.26 10.07 -16.10
C ALA A 296 6.99 9.74 -15.29
N ALA A 297 6.09 8.93 -15.85
CA ALA A 297 4.78 8.60 -15.26
C ALA A 297 4.57 7.07 -15.10
N SER A 298 5.61 6.33 -14.74
CA SER A 298 5.54 4.88 -14.47
C SER A 298 5.81 4.54 -13.00
N SER A 299 5.42 3.33 -12.60
CA SER A 299 5.52 2.78 -11.25
C SER A 299 5.91 1.28 -11.26
N ARG A 300 6.17 0.70 -10.08
CA ARG A 300 6.48 -0.73 -9.87
C ARG A 300 7.77 -1.21 -10.56
N GLY A 301 8.69 -0.28 -10.80
CA GLY A 301 9.97 -0.54 -11.49
C GLY A 301 9.84 -0.83 -12.99
N ARG A 302 8.68 -0.59 -13.61
CA ARG A 302 8.47 -0.84 -15.04
C ARG A 302 9.19 0.20 -15.90
N GLY A 303 9.96 -0.29 -16.86
CA GLY A 303 10.72 0.55 -17.81
C GLY A 303 11.99 1.17 -17.22
N ILE A 304 12.41 0.76 -16.02
CA ILE A 304 13.67 1.23 -15.41
C ILE A 304 14.81 0.36 -15.90
N PHE A 305 15.89 1.00 -16.36
CA PHE A 305 17.13 0.33 -16.74
C PHE A 305 18.32 1.23 -16.43
N ILE A 306 19.50 0.63 -16.35
CA ILE A 306 20.76 1.34 -16.07
C ILE A 306 21.60 1.31 -17.34
N VAL A 307 22.15 2.46 -17.69
CA VAL A 307 23.05 2.65 -18.83
C VAL A 307 24.38 3.16 -18.35
N ASN A 308 25.44 2.87 -19.09
CA ASN A 308 26.77 3.42 -18.77
C ASN A 308 27.11 4.64 -19.62
N THR A 309 26.49 4.78 -20.80
CA THR A 309 26.71 5.92 -21.71
C THR A 309 25.38 6.55 -22.13
N PRO A 310 25.33 7.90 -22.31
CA PRO A 310 24.11 8.59 -22.75
C PRO A 310 23.55 8.13 -24.10
N ASP A 311 24.37 7.56 -24.99
CA ASP A 311 23.97 7.08 -26.32
C ASP A 311 23.02 5.87 -26.26
N GLN A 312 23.00 5.16 -25.13
CA GLN A 312 22.12 4.01 -24.89
C GLN A 312 20.68 4.43 -24.53
N ILE A 313 20.42 5.74 -24.38
CA ILE A 313 19.14 6.25 -23.89
C ILE A 313 18.22 6.55 -25.10
N PRO A 314 16.98 6.03 -25.11
CA PRO A 314 16.00 6.35 -26.14
C PRO A 314 15.75 7.87 -26.22
N GLN A 315 15.72 8.42 -27.44
CA GLN A 315 15.50 9.85 -27.69
C GLN A 315 14.05 10.20 -28.04
N ASP A 316 13.25 9.19 -28.36
CA ASP A 316 11.85 9.27 -28.78
C ASP A 316 10.88 9.39 -27.60
N GLU A 317 11.34 9.24 -26.37
CA GLU A 317 10.51 9.19 -25.18
C GLU A 317 10.94 10.16 -24.08
N GLN A 318 9.94 10.73 -23.40
CA GLN A 318 10.21 11.55 -22.23
C GLN A 318 10.58 10.68 -21.03
N VAL A 319 11.85 10.74 -20.65
CA VAL A 319 12.42 9.98 -19.52
C VAL A 319 13.17 10.89 -18.57
N LEU A 320 13.16 10.51 -17.28
CA LEU A 320 14.04 11.10 -16.28
C LEU A 320 15.29 10.23 -16.16
N VAL A 321 16.46 10.83 -16.37
CA VAL A 321 17.76 10.17 -16.24
C VAL A 321 18.42 10.69 -14.98
N CYS A 322 18.69 9.82 -14.02
CA CYS A 322 19.34 10.18 -12.75
C CYS A 322 20.74 9.55 -12.67
N LYS A 323 21.68 10.23 -12.01
CA LYS A 323 22.97 9.62 -11.66
C LYS A 323 22.72 8.40 -10.78
N TYR A 324 23.30 7.26 -11.14
CA TYR A 324 23.15 6.07 -10.34
C TYR A 324 24.04 6.15 -9.10
N ILE A 325 23.48 5.80 -7.93
CA ILE A 325 24.22 5.73 -6.67
C ILE A 325 24.96 4.39 -6.65
N ASN A 326 26.27 4.44 -6.89
CA ASN A 326 27.16 3.28 -7.01
C ASN A 326 27.55 2.65 -5.67
N ASP A 327 27.38 3.39 -4.59
CA ASP A 327 27.80 2.99 -3.25
C ASP A 327 26.60 2.99 -2.30
N PRO A 328 25.56 2.18 -2.56
CA PRO A 328 24.43 2.08 -1.64
C PRO A 328 24.86 1.37 -0.35
N LEU A 329 24.22 1.72 0.76
CA LEU A 329 24.23 0.89 1.95
C LEU A 329 23.70 -0.51 1.59
N CYS A 330 24.43 -1.55 2.00
CA CYS A 330 24.06 -2.94 1.75
C CYS A 330 23.93 -3.70 3.06
N ILE A 331 22.85 -4.47 3.20
CA ILE A 331 22.59 -5.35 4.33
C ILE A 331 22.90 -6.77 3.89
N ASP A 332 23.86 -7.44 4.52
CA ASP A 332 24.36 -8.77 4.12
C ASP A 332 24.77 -8.86 2.64
N GLY A 333 25.22 -7.74 2.08
CA GLY A 333 25.59 -7.58 0.67
C GLY A 333 24.41 -7.32 -0.27
N HIS A 334 23.19 -7.16 0.22
CA HIS A 334 22.01 -6.82 -0.58
C HIS A 334 21.73 -5.33 -0.54
N LYS A 335 21.54 -4.71 -1.70
CA LYS A 335 21.10 -3.32 -1.80
C LYS A 335 19.71 -3.17 -1.18
N CYS A 336 19.48 -2.13 -0.38
CA CYS A 336 18.17 -1.86 0.21
C CYS A 336 17.69 -0.44 -0.07
N ASP A 337 16.38 -0.25 -0.13
CA ASP A 337 15.75 1.06 -0.06
C ASP A 337 14.69 1.12 1.05
N LEU A 338 14.31 2.33 1.45
CA LEU A 338 13.34 2.60 2.50
C LEU A 338 12.04 3.10 1.88
N ARG A 339 10.93 2.49 2.27
CA ARG A 339 9.59 3.05 2.15
C ARG A 339 9.22 3.71 3.48
N VAL A 340 9.24 5.03 3.50
CA VAL A 340 8.82 5.84 4.65
C VAL A 340 7.42 6.41 4.39
N TYR A 341 6.54 6.34 5.39
CA TYR A 341 5.17 6.87 5.28
C TYR A 341 5.11 8.28 5.86
N VAL A 342 4.64 9.24 5.07
CA VAL A 342 4.58 10.66 5.45
C VAL A 342 3.15 11.15 5.31
N LEU A 343 2.59 11.68 6.39
CA LEU A 343 1.25 12.27 6.42
C LEU A 343 1.37 13.79 6.42
N VAL A 344 0.76 14.43 5.43
CA VAL A 344 0.51 15.87 5.42
C VAL A 344 -0.97 16.10 5.67
N THR A 345 -1.30 16.80 6.76
CA THR A 345 -2.71 17.07 7.11
C THR A 345 -3.15 18.47 6.76
N SER A 346 -2.20 19.38 6.53
CA SER A 346 -2.47 20.75 6.09
C SER A 346 -1.21 21.32 5.47
N PHE A 347 -1.38 22.18 4.46
CA PHE A 347 -0.32 22.98 3.86
C PHE A 347 -0.32 24.44 4.34
N ASP A 348 -1.42 24.92 4.94
CA ASP A 348 -1.58 26.30 5.41
C ASP A 348 -2.46 26.36 6.68
N PRO A 349 -1.87 26.27 7.90
CA PRO A 349 -0.44 26.10 8.17
C PRO A 349 0.05 24.71 7.76
N LEU A 350 1.35 24.59 7.49
CA LEU A 350 1.97 23.35 7.10
C LEU A 350 2.12 22.44 8.33
N ILE A 351 1.61 21.21 8.24
CA ILE A 351 1.76 20.20 9.30
C ILE A 351 2.14 18.87 8.64
N ILE A 352 3.34 18.38 9.01
CA ILE A 352 3.96 17.19 8.44
C ILE A 352 4.24 16.19 9.57
N TYR A 353 3.81 14.95 9.35
CA TYR A 353 4.13 13.81 10.18
C TYR A 353 4.88 12.75 9.38
N ILE A 354 5.82 12.08 10.02
CA ILE A 354 6.40 10.81 9.57
C ILE A 354 5.80 9.70 10.44
N TYR A 355 5.48 8.55 9.85
CA TYR A 355 5.10 7.39 10.65
C TYR A 355 6.35 6.78 11.29
N GLU A 356 6.25 6.36 12.55
CA GLU A 356 7.40 5.80 13.28
C GLU A 356 7.97 4.53 12.63
N GLU A 357 7.18 3.87 11.79
CA GLU A 357 7.57 2.70 11.03
C GLU A 357 7.56 2.89 9.51
N GLY A 358 8.32 2.01 8.86
CA GLY A 358 8.44 1.92 7.41
C GLY A 358 8.76 0.50 6.95
N LEU A 359 8.93 0.33 5.64
CA LEU A 359 9.36 -0.95 5.06
C LEU A 359 10.72 -0.78 4.41
N VAL A 360 11.68 -1.58 4.85
CA VAL A 360 12.99 -1.72 4.20
C VAL A 360 12.87 -2.85 3.19
N ARG A 361 13.18 -2.58 1.93
CA ARG A 361 13.08 -3.58 0.86
C ARG A 361 14.47 -3.92 0.37
N LEU A 362 14.83 -5.19 0.40
CA LEU A 362 16.13 -5.67 -0.03
C LEU A 362 16.01 -6.24 -1.45
N ALA A 363 17.02 -5.98 -2.27
CA ALA A 363 17.23 -6.65 -3.55
C ALA A 363 17.54 -8.13 -3.30
N THR A 364 17.10 -9.02 -4.19
CA THR A 364 17.29 -10.48 -3.98
C THR A 364 18.70 -10.93 -4.31
N VAL A 365 19.35 -10.26 -5.27
CA VAL A 365 20.72 -10.60 -5.68
C VAL A 365 21.69 -9.66 -4.98
N LYS A 366 22.79 -10.21 -4.47
CA LYS A 366 23.84 -9.43 -3.82
C LYS A 366 24.38 -8.37 -4.76
N TYR A 367 24.59 -7.17 -4.22
CA TYR A 367 25.03 -6.01 -4.95
C TYR A 367 26.48 -6.15 -5.40
N ASP A 368 26.73 -5.79 -6.64
CA ASP A 368 28.05 -5.70 -7.24
C ASP A 368 28.14 -4.44 -8.10
N ARG A 369 29.34 -3.85 -8.17
CA ARG A 369 29.64 -2.63 -8.92
C ARG A 369 30.01 -2.92 -10.38
N ALA A 370 30.28 -4.18 -10.74
CA ALA A 370 30.74 -4.51 -12.08
C ALA A 370 29.72 -4.08 -13.15
N THR A 371 30.21 -3.38 -14.19
CA THR A 371 29.36 -2.85 -15.27
C THR A 371 28.66 -3.95 -16.07
N GLU A 372 29.22 -5.16 -16.07
CA GLU A 372 28.63 -6.35 -16.68
C GLU A 372 27.35 -6.84 -15.99
N ASN A 373 27.08 -6.40 -14.76
CA ASN A 373 25.91 -6.79 -13.98
C ASN A 373 24.78 -5.76 -13.99
N LEU A 374 24.98 -4.58 -14.61
CA LEU A 374 23.99 -3.49 -14.69
C LEU A 374 22.65 -3.88 -15.34
N TRP A 375 22.62 -4.97 -16.10
CA TRP A 375 21.41 -5.51 -16.71
C TRP A 375 20.49 -6.21 -15.71
N ASN A 376 20.98 -6.62 -14.54
CA ASN A 376 20.22 -7.44 -13.58
C ASN A 376 19.37 -6.55 -12.64
N PRO A 377 18.04 -6.44 -12.87
CA PRO A 377 17.19 -5.61 -12.02
C PRO A 377 17.03 -6.17 -10.61
N CYS A 378 17.15 -7.48 -10.40
CA CYS A 378 17.02 -8.11 -9.07
C CYS A 378 18.21 -7.83 -8.16
N MET A 379 19.29 -7.23 -8.70
CA MET A 379 20.44 -6.72 -7.96
C MET A 379 20.30 -5.21 -7.68
N HIS A 380 19.84 -4.46 -8.68
CA HIS A 380 19.93 -3.00 -8.64
C HIS A 380 18.63 -2.29 -8.23
N LEU A 381 17.48 -2.98 -8.26
CA LEU A 381 16.15 -2.45 -7.95
C LEU A 381 15.54 -3.22 -6.77
N CYS A 382 15.14 -2.50 -5.73
CA CYS A 382 14.62 -3.07 -4.48
C CYS A 382 13.09 -3.28 -4.50
N ASN A 383 12.40 -2.93 -5.59
CA ASN A 383 10.95 -3.01 -5.63
C ASN A 383 10.46 -4.45 -5.42
N TYR A 384 9.46 -4.62 -4.56
CA TYR A 384 8.83 -5.93 -4.31
C TYR A 384 8.31 -6.58 -5.60
N SER A 385 7.71 -5.81 -6.51
CA SER A 385 7.23 -6.31 -7.81
C SER A 385 8.31 -6.89 -8.71
N ILE A 386 9.59 -6.54 -8.49
CA ILE A 386 10.72 -7.08 -9.23
C ILE A 386 11.25 -8.34 -8.56
N ASN A 387 11.36 -8.30 -7.24
CA ASN A 387 12.07 -9.31 -6.47
C ASN A 387 11.18 -10.50 -6.06
N LYS A 388 9.86 -10.31 -5.90
CA LYS A 388 8.93 -11.32 -5.34
C LYS A 388 8.86 -12.65 -6.10
N TYR A 389 9.26 -12.65 -7.37
CA TYR A 389 9.25 -13.82 -8.25
C TYR A 389 10.64 -14.44 -8.42
N HIS A 390 11.67 -13.88 -7.79
CA HIS A 390 12.99 -14.49 -7.76
C HIS A 390 12.98 -15.68 -6.81
N SER A 391 13.56 -16.81 -7.20
CA SER A 391 13.50 -18.06 -6.43
C SER A 391 14.20 -17.96 -5.07
N ASP A 392 15.24 -17.13 -4.97
CA ASP A 392 15.95 -16.86 -3.71
C ASP A 392 15.25 -15.79 -2.83
N TYR A 393 14.08 -15.28 -3.24
CA TYR A 393 13.36 -14.25 -2.49
C TYR A 393 12.67 -14.85 -1.25
N ILE A 394 13.24 -14.57 -0.09
CA ILE A 394 12.71 -14.98 1.21
C ILE A 394 11.63 -14.00 1.69
N LYS A 395 10.38 -14.48 1.78
CA LYS A 395 9.26 -13.80 2.44
C LYS A 395 9.25 -14.12 3.93
N SER A 396 9.11 -13.10 4.78
CA SER A 396 8.86 -13.35 6.20
C SER A 396 7.51 -14.07 6.39
N ARG A 397 7.53 -15.12 7.21
CA ARG A 397 6.36 -15.92 7.58
C ARG A 397 5.77 -15.54 8.93
N ASP A 398 6.47 -14.69 9.68
CA ASP A 398 6.11 -14.26 11.03
C ASP A 398 6.16 -12.73 11.09
N ALA A 399 5.11 -12.10 11.64
CA ALA A 399 5.09 -10.64 11.80
C ALA A 399 5.86 -10.17 13.04
N GLU A 400 6.25 -11.08 13.94
CA GLU A 400 7.03 -10.76 15.12
C GLU A 400 8.53 -10.70 14.85
N ILE A 401 8.97 -11.32 13.76
CA ILE A 401 10.37 -11.28 13.34
C ILE A 401 10.55 -10.20 12.28
N GLU A 402 11.08 -9.06 12.72
CA GLU A 402 11.15 -7.82 11.94
C GLU A 402 12.35 -7.74 10.97
N ASP A 403 13.35 -8.62 11.12
CA ASP A 403 14.65 -8.59 10.44
C ASP A 403 14.95 -9.88 9.64
N VAL A 404 13.89 -10.55 9.13
CA VAL A 404 14.05 -11.79 8.35
C VAL A 404 13.62 -11.65 6.91
N GLY A 405 14.46 -12.19 6.02
CA GLY A 405 14.23 -12.23 4.58
C GLY A 405 14.49 -10.89 3.91
N HIS A 406 13.81 -10.63 2.79
CA HIS A 406 14.08 -9.47 1.94
C HIS A 406 13.16 -8.26 2.21
N LYS A 407 12.51 -8.25 3.37
CA LYS A 407 11.66 -7.14 3.82
C LYS A 407 11.76 -6.98 5.34
N TRP A 408 12.28 -5.85 5.80
CA TRP A 408 12.41 -5.54 7.23
C TRP A 408 11.57 -4.33 7.62
N THR A 409 11.37 -4.12 8.92
CA THR A 409 10.86 -2.84 9.46
C THR A 409 11.95 -1.77 9.46
N LEU A 410 11.54 -0.49 9.58
CA LEU A 410 12.50 0.61 9.70
C LEU A 410 13.24 0.53 11.04
N SER A 411 12.53 0.22 12.13
CA SER A 411 13.14 0.05 13.45
C SER A 411 14.17 -1.08 13.48
N ALA A 412 13.93 -2.20 12.79
CA ALA A 412 14.88 -3.30 12.66
C ALA A 412 16.18 -2.85 11.98
N LEU A 413 16.09 -2.11 10.88
CA LEU A 413 17.27 -1.53 10.23
C LEU A 413 18.03 -0.58 11.15
N LEU A 414 17.33 0.30 11.87
CA LEU A 414 17.99 1.24 12.79
C LEU A 414 18.70 0.47 13.90
N ARG A 415 18.09 -0.56 14.50
CA ARG A 415 18.74 -1.42 15.49
C ARG A 415 19.98 -2.12 14.93
N HIS A 416 19.92 -2.60 13.70
CA HIS A 416 21.04 -3.23 13.00
C HIS A 416 22.19 -2.23 12.73
N LEU A 417 21.90 -1.03 12.24
CA LEU A 417 22.92 -0.01 12.02
C LEU A 417 23.55 0.47 13.33
N LYS A 418 22.74 0.61 14.38
CA LYS A 418 23.22 0.99 15.71
C LYS A 418 24.16 -0.05 16.29
N SER A 419 23.87 -1.35 16.11
CA SER A 419 24.76 -2.42 16.56
C SER A 419 26.09 -2.46 15.79
N GLN A 420 26.13 -1.91 14.57
CA GLN A 420 27.35 -1.69 13.78
C GLN A 420 28.08 -0.38 14.14
N GLY A 421 27.60 0.39 15.11
CA GLY A 421 28.20 1.65 15.55
C GLY A 421 27.86 2.86 14.67
N CYS A 422 26.87 2.76 13.78
CA CYS A 422 26.41 3.88 12.97
C CYS A 422 25.55 4.87 13.78
N ASN A 423 25.61 6.15 13.43
CA ASN A 423 24.79 7.20 14.04
C ASN A 423 23.37 7.23 13.43
N THR A 424 22.49 6.39 13.95
CA THR A 424 21.09 6.28 13.53
C THR A 424 20.27 7.55 13.79
N HIS A 425 20.60 8.30 14.85
CA HIS A 425 19.93 9.54 15.18
C HIS A 425 20.17 10.61 14.11
N GLU A 426 21.42 10.75 13.66
CA GLU A 426 21.76 11.67 12.57
C GLU A 426 21.15 11.23 11.24
N LEU A 427 21.16 9.92 10.94
CA LEU A 427 20.50 9.37 9.76
C LEU A 427 19.01 9.75 9.73
N MET A 428 18.28 9.52 10.82
CA MET A 428 16.85 9.86 10.89
C MET A 428 16.61 11.37 10.86
N ALA A 429 17.46 12.18 11.49
CA ALA A 429 17.39 13.65 11.37
C ALA A 429 17.60 14.12 9.91
N ASN A 430 18.49 13.47 9.17
CA ASN A 430 18.72 13.75 7.74
C ASN A 430 17.53 13.28 6.88
N ILE A 431 16.84 12.19 7.26
CA ILE A 431 15.60 11.74 6.62
C ILE A 431 14.46 12.74 6.87
N GLU A 432 14.28 13.23 8.11
CA GLU A 432 13.32 14.30 8.43
C GLU A 432 13.59 15.56 7.60
N ASP A 433 14.85 15.97 7.49
CA ASP A 433 15.28 17.13 6.69
C ASP A 433 14.98 16.98 5.20
N LEU A 434 15.29 15.80 4.64
CA LEU A 434 14.96 15.46 3.25
C LEU A 434 13.45 15.54 2.98
N ILE A 435 12.62 15.01 3.87
CA ILE A 435 11.16 15.02 3.71
C ILE A 435 10.62 16.46 3.74
N ILE A 436 11.04 17.26 4.72
CA ILE A 436 10.56 18.64 4.87
C ILE A 436 10.97 19.48 3.66
N LYS A 437 12.23 19.40 3.21
CA LYS A 437 12.72 20.13 2.03
C LYS A 437 11.99 19.72 0.75
N SER A 438 11.67 18.43 0.60
CA SER A 438 10.90 17.94 -0.53
C SER A 438 9.51 18.57 -0.58
N ILE A 439 8.81 18.64 0.57
CA ILE A 439 7.48 19.25 0.66
C ILE A 439 7.55 20.78 0.46
N PHE A 440 8.58 21.44 1.00
CA PHE A 440 8.80 22.88 0.80
C PHE A 440 8.95 23.24 -0.68
N SER A 441 9.57 22.37 -1.48
CA SER A 441 9.79 22.61 -2.91
C SER A 441 8.50 22.80 -3.72
N CYS A 442 7.38 22.17 -3.29
CA CYS A 442 6.08 22.25 -3.96
C CYS A 442 4.99 22.99 -3.17
N ALA A 443 5.25 23.35 -1.91
CA ALA A 443 4.25 23.90 -0.98
C ALA A 443 3.51 25.12 -1.55
N GLN A 444 4.23 26.11 -2.10
CA GLN A 444 3.62 27.31 -2.68
C GLN A 444 2.56 26.97 -3.76
N THR A 445 2.86 26.02 -4.65
CA THR A 445 1.96 25.63 -5.74
C THR A 445 0.71 24.91 -5.22
N ILE A 446 0.88 24.05 -4.22
CA ILE A 446 -0.22 23.31 -3.59
C ILE A 446 -1.09 24.27 -2.77
N ILE A 447 -0.51 25.17 -1.97
CA ILE A 447 -1.24 26.17 -1.17
C ILE A 447 -2.12 27.05 -2.06
N SER A 448 -1.57 27.56 -3.16
CA SER A 448 -2.34 28.35 -4.13
C SER A 448 -3.52 27.56 -4.71
N ALA A 449 -3.34 26.27 -4.99
CA ALA A 449 -4.42 25.42 -5.47
C ALA A 449 -5.45 25.11 -4.37
N CYS A 450 -5.02 24.86 -3.13
CA CYS A 450 -5.91 24.69 -1.98
C CYS A 450 -6.80 25.92 -1.77
N ARG A 451 -6.22 27.12 -1.74
CA ARG A 451 -6.97 28.38 -1.59
C ARG A 451 -7.97 28.62 -2.72
N MET A 452 -7.72 28.10 -3.93
CA MET A 452 -8.60 28.27 -5.09
C MET A 452 -9.70 27.21 -5.19
N PHE A 453 -9.43 25.98 -4.76
CA PHE A 453 -10.30 24.82 -5.02
C PHE A 453 -10.91 24.20 -3.77
N VAL A 454 -10.33 24.39 -2.58
CA VAL A 454 -10.69 23.65 -1.38
C VAL A 454 -11.43 24.58 -0.40
N PRO A 455 -12.69 24.26 -0.06
CA PRO A 455 -13.51 25.06 0.85
C PRO A 455 -12.96 25.25 2.26
N SER A 456 -12.41 24.20 2.85
CA SER A 456 -11.83 24.21 4.20
C SER A 456 -10.46 23.52 4.18
N GLY A 457 -9.49 24.09 4.90
CA GLY A 457 -8.15 23.51 5.03
C GLY A 457 -8.14 22.09 5.61
N SER A 458 -9.21 21.69 6.32
CA SER A 458 -9.36 20.35 6.88
C SER A 458 -9.95 19.31 5.92
N ASN A 459 -10.41 19.71 4.72
CA ASN A 459 -11.04 18.78 3.79
C ASN A 459 -10.06 17.78 3.18
N CYS A 460 -8.81 18.17 3.00
CA CYS A 460 -7.79 17.35 2.33
C CYS A 460 -6.72 16.91 3.34
N PHE A 461 -6.26 15.68 3.19
CA PHE A 461 -5.07 15.15 3.83
C PHE A 461 -4.37 14.24 2.81
N GLU A 462 -3.11 13.89 3.02
CA GLU A 462 -2.41 13.01 2.08
C GLU A 462 -1.38 12.13 2.78
N LEU A 463 -1.42 10.84 2.48
CA LEU A 463 -0.42 9.86 2.92
C LEU A 463 0.51 9.54 1.74
N TYR A 464 1.73 10.06 1.79
CA TYR A 464 2.76 9.79 0.80
C TYR A 464 3.61 8.57 1.20
N GLY A 465 4.07 7.83 0.20
CA GLY A 465 5.15 6.85 0.36
C GLY A 465 6.45 7.39 -0.21
N PHE A 466 7.38 7.79 0.64
CA PHE A 466 8.72 8.25 0.26
C PHE A 466 9.63 7.03 0.02
N ASP A 467 10.27 6.98 -1.14
CA ASP A 467 11.27 5.97 -1.47
C ASP A 467 12.66 6.61 -1.32
N ILE A 468 13.41 6.19 -0.31
CA ILE A 468 14.70 6.76 0.08
C ILE A 468 15.78 5.69 -0.04
N LEU A 469 16.91 6.03 -0.67
CA LEU A 469 18.11 5.18 -0.70
C LEU A 469 19.17 5.77 0.22
N ILE A 470 19.74 4.96 1.09
CA ILE A 470 20.88 5.35 1.92
C ILE A 470 22.15 4.91 1.21
N ASP A 471 23.14 5.78 1.11
CA ASP A 471 24.47 5.42 0.62
C ASP A 471 25.41 4.93 1.73
N ASN A 472 26.58 4.45 1.36
CA ASN A 472 27.57 3.92 2.30
C ASN A 472 28.15 4.98 3.25
N SER A 473 27.92 6.28 3.00
CA SER A 473 28.25 7.37 3.91
C SER A 473 27.09 7.74 4.86
N LEU A 474 26.03 6.92 4.87
CA LEU A 474 24.78 7.16 5.60
C LEU A 474 24.04 8.43 5.15
N LYS A 475 24.28 8.92 3.93
CA LYS A 475 23.50 10.01 3.36
C LYS A 475 22.21 9.47 2.73
N PRO A 476 21.04 9.99 3.10
CA PRO A 476 19.78 9.63 2.47
C PRO A 476 19.57 10.40 1.16
N TRP A 477 19.09 9.70 0.13
CA TRP A 477 18.76 10.23 -1.18
C TRP A 477 17.32 9.93 -1.55
N LEU A 478 16.56 10.95 -1.95
CA LEU A 478 15.19 10.79 -2.40
C LEU A 478 15.16 10.18 -3.81
N LEU A 479 14.47 9.05 -3.97
CA LEU A 479 14.32 8.39 -5.26
C LEU A 479 13.00 8.75 -5.96
N GLU A 480 11.90 8.76 -5.21
CA GLU A 480 10.56 9.14 -5.67
C GLU A 480 9.60 9.35 -4.47
N VAL A 481 8.48 10.01 -4.71
CA VAL A 481 7.36 10.11 -3.76
C VAL A 481 6.11 9.52 -4.40
N ASN A 482 5.53 8.52 -3.75
CA ASN A 482 4.35 7.82 -4.21
C ASN A 482 3.06 8.47 -3.66
N LEU A 483 2.14 8.86 -4.55
CA LEU A 483 0.84 9.46 -4.23
C LEU A 483 -0.04 8.57 -3.36
N SER A 484 -0.14 7.30 -3.76
CA SER A 484 -0.98 6.29 -3.15
C SER A 484 -0.12 5.05 -2.91
N PRO A 485 0.66 4.99 -1.82
CA PRO A 485 1.51 3.84 -1.54
C PRO A 485 0.65 2.55 -1.43
N SER A 486 1.18 1.43 -1.94
CA SER A 486 0.43 0.17 -1.94
C SER A 486 0.07 -0.28 -0.52
N MET A 487 -1.24 -0.41 -0.28
CA MET A 487 -1.82 -0.99 0.94
C MET A 487 -2.13 -2.49 0.81
N GLY A 488 -1.60 -3.14 -0.24
CA GLY A 488 -1.67 -4.59 -0.39
C GLY A 488 -0.94 -5.30 0.75
N VAL A 489 -1.48 -6.43 1.20
CA VAL A 489 -0.96 -7.18 2.33
C VAL A 489 -0.54 -8.56 1.84
N ASP A 490 0.73 -8.67 1.47
CA ASP A 490 1.30 -9.89 0.88
C ASP A 490 2.10 -10.74 1.88
N SER A 491 2.34 -10.20 3.08
CA SER A 491 3.05 -10.87 4.17
C SER A 491 2.48 -10.45 5.53
N PRO A 492 2.62 -11.28 6.58
CA PRO A 492 2.19 -10.93 7.94
C PRO A 492 2.77 -9.59 8.44
N LEU A 493 4.02 -9.28 8.06
CA LEU A 493 4.66 -8.01 8.37
C LEU A 493 3.93 -6.82 7.72
N ASP A 494 3.49 -6.95 6.46
CA ASP A 494 2.68 -5.91 5.81
C ASP A 494 1.37 -5.70 6.55
N SER A 495 0.72 -6.76 7.04
CA SER A 495 -0.53 -6.67 7.81
C SER A 495 -0.33 -5.80 9.04
N LYS A 496 0.72 -6.09 9.82
CA LYS A 496 1.03 -5.41 11.08
C LYS A 496 1.30 -3.92 10.84
N VAL A 497 2.28 -3.59 10.00
CA VAL A 497 2.68 -2.20 9.75
C VAL A 497 1.55 -1.40 9.11
N LYS A 498 0.90 -1.92 8.07
CA LYS A 498 -0.07 -1.15 7.29
C LYS A 498 -1.41 -0.99 7.99
N ALA A 499 -1.87 -1.99 8.75
CA ALA A 499 -3.11 -1.86 9.49
C ALA A 499 -2.99 -0.81 10.60
N CYS A 500 -1.90 -0.84 11.40
CA CYS A 500 -1.61 0.17 12.41
C CYS A 500 -1.49 1.58 11.76
N LEU A 501 -0.72 1.69 10.68
CA LEU A 501 -0.56 2.93 9.91
C LEU A 501 -1.90 3.53 9.51
N ILE A 502 -2.79 2.73 8.93
CA ILE A 502 -4.08 3.22 8.43
C ILE A 502 -5.03 3.57 9.59
N THR A 503 -5.06 2.79 10.67
CA THR A 503 -5.89 3.15 11.83
C THR A 503 -5.42 4.44 12.50
N ASP A 504 -4.10 4.61 12.64
CA ASP A 504 -3.53 5.85 13.19
C ASP A 504 -3.76 7.03 12.25
N LEU A 505 -3.68 6.81 10.93
CA LEU A 505 -3.93 7.84 9.92
C LEU A 505 -5.34 8.38 10.04
N LEU A 506 -6.34 7.50 10.05
CA LEU A 506 -7.75 7.88 10.09
C LEU A 506 -8.09 8.59 11.41
N THR A 507 -7.48 8.14 12.52
CA THR A 507 -7.62 8.79 13.83
C THR A 507 -6.96 10.16 13.86
N CYS A 508 -5.74 10.30 13.34
CA CYS A 508 -4.99 11.54 13.25
C CYS A 508 -5.74 12.60 12.42
N VAL A 509 -6.12 12.24 11.18
CA VAL A 509 -6.91 13.09 10.27
C VAL A 509 -8.20 13.53 10.94
N GLY A 510 -8.85 12.62 11.64
CA GLY A 510 -10.02 12.88 12.44
C GLY A 510 -11.28 13.09 11.60
N ILE A 511 -11.91 11.97 11.25
CA ILE A 511 -13.16 11.96 10.49
C ILE A 511 -14.30 12.50 11.36
N PRO A 512 -14.99 13.57 10.92
CA PRO A 512 -16.08 14.16 11.70
C PRO A 512 -17.26 13.20 11.92
N ALA A 513 -17.71 13.06 13.16
CA ALA A 513 -18.81 12.20 13.55
C ALA A 513 -20.14 12.99 13.68
N TYR A 514 -20.45 13.79 12.67
CA TYR A 514 -21.61 14.71 12.69
C TYR A 514 -22.94 13.97 12.59
N SER A 515 -23.94 14.48 13.31
CA SER A 515 -25.32 13.99 13.21
C SER A 515 -25.87 14.17 11.78
N THR A 516 -26.90 13.39 11.45
CA THR A 516 -27.62 13.47 10.18
C THR A 516 -28.19 14.87 9.92
N GLU A 517 -28.70 15.52 10.96
CA GLU A 517 -29.31 16.85 10.89
C GLU A 517 -28.24 17.91 10.61
N MET A 518 -27.08 17.83 11.26
CA MET A 518 -25.99 18.77 10.99
C MET A 518 -25.44 18.62 9.57
N ARG A 519 -25.28 17.39 9.08
CA ARG A 519 -24.85 17.18 7.69
C ARG A 519 -25.85 17.77 6.71
N ALA A 520 -27.14 17.55 6.91
CA ALA A 520 -28.20 18.16 6.10
C ALA A 520 -28.17 19.70 6.16
N GLN A 521 -27.91 20.31 7.32
CA GLN A 521 -27.75 21.76 7.44
C GLN A 521 -26.55 22.28 6.63
N TYR A 522 -25.41 21.59 6.67
CA TYR A 522 -24.25 21.95 5.87
C TYR A 522 -24.52 21.78 4.39
N ASP A 523 -25.13 20.68 3.97
CA ASP A 523 -25.49 20.43 2.57
C ASP A 523 -26.42 21.54 2.03
N ASN A 524 -27.43 21.95 2.81
CA ASN A 524 -28.40 23.01 2.48
C ASN A 524 -27.80 24.44 2.52
N LYS A 525 -26.85 24.69 3.43
CA LYS A 525 -26.16 25.99 3.51
C LYS A 525 -25.14 26.13 2.39
N TRP A 526 -24.44 25.04 2.06
CA TRP A 526 -23.40 25.00 1.05
C TRP A 526 -23.97 25.09 -0.37
N THR A 527 -25.09 24.40 -0.64
CA THR A 527 -25.87 24.59 -1.88
C THR A 527 -26.35 26.03 -2.07
N ARG A 528 -26.78 26.73 -1.01
CA ARG A 528 -27.16 28.15 -1.08
C ARG A 528 -25.97 29.09 -1.35
N PHE A 529 -24.83 28.86 -0.71
CA PHE A 529 -23.59 29.62 -0.99
C PHE A 529 -23.12 29.43 -2.44
N ARG A 530 -23.32 28.23 -3.00
CA ARG A 530 -23.02 27.89 -4.40
C ARG A 530 -23.86 28.71 -5.39
N ASN A 531 -25.17 28.82 -5.15
CA ASN A 531 -26.07 29.57 -6.04
C ASN A 531 -25.73 31.08 -6.08
N ILE A 532 -25.28 31.66 -4.96
CA ILE A 532 -24.91 33.08 -4.89
C ILE A 532 -23.59 33.37 -5.63
N ASN A 533 -22.61 32.47 -5.57
CA ASN A 533 -21.32 32.64 -6.25
C ASN A 533 -21.37 32.31 -7.75
N CYS A 534 -22.34 31.50 -8.21
CA CYS A 534 -22.56 31.25 -9.63
C CYS A 534 -23.24 32.44 -10.33
N SER A 535 -24.20 33.10 -9.68
CA SER A 535 -24.87 34.28 -10.26
C SER A 535 -23.98 35.53 -10.34
N ARG A 536 -22.85 35.57 -9.62
CA ARG A 536 -21.92 36.71 -9.63
C ARG A 536 -20.82 36.63 -10.71
N ARG A 537 -20.84 35.62 -11.58
CA ARG A 537 -19.84 35.44 -12.67
C ARG A 537 -20.35 35.80 -14.08
N ILE A 538 -21.55 36.35 -14.21
CA ILE A 538 -22.07 36.91 -15.47
C ILE A 538 -22.55 38.34 -15.19
N THR A 539 -21.61 39.27 -15.10
CA THR A 539 -21.73 40.71 -15.44
C THR A 539 -20.50 41.44 -14.92
N SER A 540 -19.46 41.50 -15.76
CA SER A 540 -18.45 42.54 -15.67
C SER A 540 -18.94 43.76 -16.43
N ALA A 541 -19.32 44.82 -15.71
CA ALA A 541 -19.17 46.24 -16.03
C ALA A 541 -20.13 47.09 -15.19
N ASP A 542 -19.57 48.13 -14.56
CA ASP A 542 -20.19 49.37 -14.06
C ASP A 542 -21.44 49.30 -13.16
N GLN A 543 -21.31 49.82 -11.94
CA GLN A 543 -21.90 51.11 -11.59
C GLN A 543 -21.51 51.54 -10.17
N ASN A 544 -20.94 52.74 -10.09
CA ASN A 544 -20.89 53.58 -8.90
C ASN A 544 -22.31 53.77 -8.35
N VAL A 545 -22.52 53.49 -7.06
CA VAL A 545 -23.62 54.07 -6.29
C VAL A 545 -23.07 54.59 -4.97
N SER A 546 -22.82 55.90 -4.96
CA SER A 546 -22.75 56.73 -3.76
C SER A 546 -24.13 56.76 -3.10
N GLY A 547 -24.19 56.63 -1.77
CA GLY A 547 -25.44 56.73 -1.02
C GLY A 547 -25.29 56.67 0.50
N ASN A 548 -25.08 57.85 1.09
CA ASN A 548 -25.27 58.28 2.48
C ASN A 548 -25.71 57.28 3.56
N GLY A 549 -24.93 57.26 4.65
CA GLY A 549 -25.37 56.84 5.99
C GLY A 549 -24.53 57.52 7.08
N ASN A 550 -25.06 58.60 7.65
CA ASN A 550 -24.50 59.34 8.78
C ASN A 550 -24.31 58.48 10.04
N GLY A 551 -23.26 58.76 10.83
CA GLY A 551 -23.35 58.62 12.29
C GLY A 551 -22.13 58.08 13.04
N ILE A 552 -21.51 58.99 13.80
CA ILE A 552 -20.75 58.76 15.05
C ILE A 552 -19.28 58.31 14.89
N ARG A 553 -18.39 59.32 14.87
CA ARG A 553 -16.98 59.17 15.26
C ARG A 553 -16.91 58.92 16.77
N ARG A 554 -16.60 57.69 17.20
CA ARG A 554 -16.08 57.44 18.56
C ARG A 554 -14.56 57.42 18.51
N LEU A 555 -13.96 58.34 19.26
CA LEU A 555 -12.54 58.43 19.57
C LEU A 555 -12.13 57.11 20.25
N ALA A 556 -11.31 56.29 19.58
CA ALA A 556 -10.77 55.08 20.18
C ALA A 556 -9.58 55.46 21.08
N SER A 557 -9.80 55.37 22.38
CA SER A 557 -8.76 55.38 23.41
C SER A 557 -7.82 54.19 23.20
N THR A 558 -6.52 54.49 23.19
CA THR A 558 -5.39 53.54 23.23
C THR A 558 -5.51 52.56 24.40
N ILE A 559 -5.87 51.31 24.09
CA ILE A 559 -5.71 50.14 24.96
C ILE A 559 -4.53 49.32 24.40
N PRO A 560 -3.62 48.77 25.22
CA PRO A 560 -2.49 47.98 24.74
C PRO A 560 -3.00 46.71 24.03
N ILE A 561 -2.65 46.54 22.76
CA ILE A 561 -3.05 45.39 21.94
C ILE A 561 -2.27 44.15 22.40
N GLN A 562 -2.84 43.39 23.33
CA GLN A 562 -2.57 41.97 23.41
C GLN A 562 -3.31 41.34 22.22
N GLN A 563 -2.59 40.92 21.17
CA GLN A 563 -3.18 40.41 19.93
C GLN A 563 -4.19 39.29 20.22
N THR A 564 -5.48 39.59 20.16
CA THR A 564 -6.55 38.61 20.28
C THR A 564 -6.61 37.78 19.01
N LEU A 565 -6.29 36.49 19.11
CA LEU A 565 -6.38 35.52 18.00
C LEU A 565 -7.77 35.52 17.37
N THR A 566 -7.83 35.48 16.04
CA THR A 566 -9.07 35.33 15.27
C THR A 566 -9.73 33.97 15.54
N LEU A 567 -11.04 33.85 15.25
CA LEU A 567 -11.75 32.57 15.39
C LEU A 567 -11.15 31.46 14.52
N GLU A 568 -10.58 31.80 13.37
CA GLU A 568 -9.94 30.83 12.49
C GLU A 568 -8.59 30.37 13.04
N GLU A 569 -7.76 31.29 13.55
CA GLU A 569 -6.50 30.94 14.22
C GLU A 569 -6.75 30.06 15.45
N GLN A 570 -7.76 30.39 16.26
CA GLN A 570 -8.16 29.57 17.41
C GLN A 570 -8.57 28.15 16.99
N ARG A 571 -9.31 28.00 15.89
CA ARG A 571 -9.68 26.69 15.33
C ARG A 571 -8.46 25.92 14.84
N ILE A 572 -7.57 26.58 14.11
CA ILE A 572 -6.32 25.97 13.60
C ILE A 572 -5.49 25.43 14.76
N ILE A 573 -5.27 26.24 15.81
CA ILE A 573 -4.48 25.84 16.98
C ILE A 573 -5.16 24.68 17.73
N ARG A 574 -6.47 24.76 17.95
CA ARG A 574 -7.25 23.69 18.60
C ARG A 574 -7.15 22.39 17.81
N ASN A 575 -7.33 22.44 16.50
CA ASN A 575 -7.26 21.27 15.62
C ASN A 575 -5.86 20.66 15.61
N ALA A 576 -4.80 21.48 15.56
CA ALA A 576 -3.42 21.00 15.60
C ALA A 576 -3.08 20.29 16.93
N ARG A 577 -3.57 20.80 18.06
CA ARG A 577 -3.40 20.15 19.38
C ARG A 577 -4.18 18.83 19.47
N LEU A 578 -5.46 18.83 19.13
CA LEU A 578 -6.28 17.61 19.14
C LEU A 578 -5.73 16.54 18.19
N GLN A 579 -5.22 16.96 17.03
CA GLN A 579 -4.53 16.08 16.10
C GLN A 579 -3.24 15.51 16.70
N TYR A 580 -2.46 16.31 17.43
CA TYR A 580 -1.28 15.82 18.13
C TYR A 580 -1.63 14.71 19.12
N ASP A 581 -2.67 14.94 19.93
CA ASP A 581 -3.04 14.05 21.02
C ASP A 581 -3.49 12.68 20.51
N ARG A 582 -4.11 12.63 19.32
CA ARG A 582 -4.66 11.40 18.72
C ARG A 582 -3.84 10.80 17.59
N ARG A 583 -2.60 11.26 17.39
CA ARG A 583 -1.77 10.94 16.22
C ARG A 583 -1.32 9.46 16.12
N GLY A 584 -1.42 8.68 17.19
CA GLY A 584 -0.91 7.31 17.20
C GLY A 584 0.61 7.25 16.95
N GLY A 585 1.05 6.34 16.09
CA GLY A 585 2.46 6.19 15.69
C GLY A 585 3.01 7.31 14.79
N PHE A 586 2.23 8.35 14.48
CA PHE A 586 2.73 9.49 13.72
C PHE A 586 3.57 10.45 14.59
N VAL A 587 4.73 10.82 14.09
CA VAL A 587 5.66 11.76 14.72
C VAL A 587 5.64 13.08 13.95
N ARG A 588 5.35 14.20 14.63
CA ARG A 588 5.29 15.52 14.00
C ARG A 588 6.71 16.03 13.75
N ILE A 589 7.08 16.22 12.49
CA ILE A 589 8.40 16.75 12.08
C ILE A 589 8.33 18.22 11.67
N PHE A 590 7.14 18.74 11.39
CA PHE A 590 6.90 20.17 11.18
C PHE A 590 5.47 20.57 11.63
N PRO A 591 5.27 21.68 12.35
CA PRO A 591 6.30 22.52 12.96
C PRO A 591 6.83 21.91 14.26
N THR A 592 8.14 22.01 14.49
CA THR A 592 8.84 21.76 15.75
C THR A 592 9.76 22.94 16.09
N GLU A 593 10.26 23.00 17.32
CA GLU A 593 11.26 24.00 17.73
C GLU A 593 12.50 23.96 16.81
N GLU A 594 13.03 22.77 16.52
CA GLU A 594 14.18 22.59 15.64
C GLU A 594 13.84 22.90 14.17
N SER A 595 12.67 22.47 13.68
CA SER A 595 12.29 22.68 12.28
C SER A 595 12.06 24.16 11.98
N MET A 596 11.43 24.89 12.91
CA MET A 596 11.18 26.33 12.73
C MET A 596 12.48 27.15 12.82
N GLN A 597 13.41 26.77 13.70
CA GLN A 597 14.75 27.36 13.72
C GLN A 597 15.52 27.11 12.42
N ARG A 598 15.46 25.90 11.87
CA ARG A 598 16.22 25.52 10.67
C ARG A 598 15.61 26.05 9.37
N TYR A 599 14.29 25.98 9.23
CA TYR A 599 13.59 26.28 7.96
C TYR A 599 12.81 27.60 7.98
N GLY A 600 12.75 28.32 9.09
CA GLY A 600 12.04 29.60 9.20
C GLY A 600 12.45 30.59 8.12
N ASN A 601 13.75 30.66 7.77
CA ASN A 601 14.28 31.52 6.72
C ASN A 601 13.84 31.14 5.29
N PHE A 602 13.25 29.96 5.11
CA PHE A 602 12.66 29.54 3.84
C PHE A 602 11.20 29.99 3.71
N LEU A 603 10.56 30.38 4.81
CA LEU A 603 9.19 30.89 4.83
C LEU A 603 9.18 32.39 4.54
N ASP A 604 8.14 32.86 3.86
CA ASP A 604 7.86 34.27 3.72
C ASP A 604 7.40 34.87 5.06
N ASN A 605 7.98 36.00 5.47
CA ASN A 605 7.69 36.58 6.78
C ASN A 605 6.22 37.03 6.91
N SER A 606 5.58 37.44 5.81
CA SER A 606 4.22 37.98 5.83
C SER A 606 3.14 36.90 5.72
N THR A 607 3.36 35.90 4.87
CA THR A 607 2.37 34.86 4.56
C THR A 607 2.68 33.52 5.23
N GLY A 608 3.91 33.31 5.71
CA GLY A 608 4.36 32.03 6.25
C GLY A 608 4.54 30.93 5.21
N ILE A 609 4.43 31.23 3.92
CA ILE A 609 4.47 30.24 2.85
C ILE A 609 5.94 29.98 2.45
N PRO A 610 6.37 28.72 2.22
CA PRO A 610 7.69 28.44 1.68
C PRO A 610 7.94 29.15 0.34
N ILE A 611 8.97 29.99 0.29
CA ILE A 611 9.33 30.76 -0.91
C ILE A 611 10.03 29.82 -1.89
N SER A 612 9.30 29.44 -2.94
CA SER A 612 9.82 28.62 -4.03
C SER A 612 9.92 29.35 -5.37
N THR A 613 9.64 30.66 -5.43
CA THR A 613 9.81 31.51 -6.63
C THR A 613 10.77 32.66 -6.33
N PRO A 614 11.60 33.09 -7.30
CA PRO A 614 12.38 34.32 -7.15
C PRO A 614 11.41 35.49 -6.94
N ILE A 615 11.60 36.27 -5.88
CA ILE A 615 10.89 37.53 -5.69
C ILE A 615 11.51 38.51 -6.68
N ALA A 616 10.81 38.80 -7.79
CA ALA A 616 11.25 39.85 -8.69
C ALA A 616 11.24 41.18 -7.92
N GLN A 617 12.37 41.89 -7.90
CA GLN A 617 12.46 43.22 -7.30
C GLN A 617 11.36 44.11 -7.90
N GLY A 618 10.38 44.49 -7.08
CA GLY A 618 9.30 45.41 -7.46
C GLY A 618 7.95 44.80 -7.87
N GLN A 619 7.79 43.47 -7.91
CA GLN A 619 6.45 42.86 -8.03
C GLN A 619 6.06 42.15 -6.75
N ILE A 620 5.35 42.87 -5.87
CA ILE A 620 4.51 42.23 -4.85
C ILE A 620 3.46 41.45 -5.64
N PRO A 621 3.35 40.11 -5.52
CA PRO A 621 2.21 39.42 -6.08
C PRO A 621 1.00 40.01 -5.37
N TYR A 622 0.13 40.69 -6.10
CA TYR A 622 -1.17 41.13 -5.58
C TYR A 622 -2.00 39.89 -5.24
N SER A 623 -1.71 39.22 -4.12
CA SER A 623 -2.67 38.33 -3.50
C SER A 623 -3.66 39.21 -2.75
N MET A 624 -4.87 39.34 -3.28
CA MET A 624 -6.00 40.05 -2.65
C MET A 624 -6.51 39.32 -1.38
N ILE A 625 -5.62 38.93 -0.46
CA ILE A 625 -5.96 38.19 0.76
C ILE A 625 -5.06 38.72 1.88
N LEU A 626 -5.64 39.05 3.04
CA LEU A 626 -4.91 39.50 4.23
C LEU A 626 -3.69 38.59 4.51
N PRO A 627 -2.48 39.16 4.72
CA PRO A 627 -1.29 38.37 5.04
C PRO A 627 -1.43 37.82 6.47
N HIS A 628 -1.89 36.59 6.60
CA HIS A 628 -1.81 35.83 7.85
C HIS A 628 -0.68 34.83 7.73
N ASN A 629 0.23 34.83 8.70
CA ASN A 629 1.30 33.84 8.81
C ASN A 629 0.85 32.73 9.78
N TYR A 630 -0.01 31.82 9.30
CA TYR A 630 -0.55 30.75 10.15
C TYR A 630 0.55 29.82 10.70
N ASN A 631 1.65 29.63 9.97
CA ASN A 631 2.80 28.85 10.46
C ASN A 631 3.43 29.49 11.71
N GLN A 632 3.67 30.80 11.69
CA GLN A 632 4.21 31.52 12.84
C GLN A 632 3.23 31.58 14.01
N VAL A 633 1.94 31.83 13.73
CA VAL A 633 0.89 31.85 14.76
C VAL A 633 0.80 30.49 15.45
N LEU A 634 0.73 29.41 14.66
CA LEU A 634 0.69 28.05 15.19
C LEU A 634 1.93 27.75 16.03
N PHE A 635 3.12 28.05 15.51
CA PHE A 635 4.38 27.84 16.23
C PHE A 635 4.42 28.57 17.58
N ASN A 636 4.09 29.87 17.58
CA ASN A 636 4.08 30.66 18.81
C ASN A 636 3.12 30.08 19.86
N CYS A 637 1.92 29.65 19.44
CA CYS A 637 0.93 29.09 20.36
C CYS A 637 1.23 27.67 20.84
N LEU A 638 2.04 26.90 20.10
CA LEU A 638 2.47 25.57 20.51
C LEU A 638 3.73 25.60 21.40
N TYR A 639 4.67 26.52 21.15
CA TYR A 639 6.02 26.44 21.72
C TYR A 639 6.51 27.66 22.51
N ALA A 640 5.90 28.86 22.38
CA ALA A 640 6.43 30.08 23.00
C ALA A 640 6.16 30.19 24.53
N ASN A 641 5.14 29.51 25.07
CA ASN A 641 4.83 29.55 26.50
C ASN A 641 5.42 28.34 27.23
N ALA A 642 6.56 28.54 27.91
CA ALA A 642 7.27 27.50 28.66
C ALA A 642 6.43 26.83 29.78
N LYS A 643 5.40 27.52 30.31
CA LYS A 643 4.48 26.98 31.33
C LYS A 643 3.43 26.00 30.77
N ASP A 644 3.23 25.97 29.45
CA ASP A 644 2.22 25.16 28.75
C ASP A 644 2.84 24.17 27.73
N LYS A 645 4.15 23.86 27.83
CA LYS A 645 4.79 22.81 26.99
C LYS A 645 4.19 21.43 27.29
N LYS A 646 3.00 21.15 26.75
CA LYS A 646 2.32 19.85 26.81
C LYS A 646 2.83 18.89 25.73
N GLU A 647 3.32 19.41 24.61
CA GLU A 647 3.83 18.59 23.51
C GLU A 647 5.30 18.21 23.76
N SER A 648 5.55 17.00 24.24
CA SER A 648 6.89 16.43 24.33
C SER A 648 7.30 15.89 22.95
N ASN A 649 7.96 16.73 22.13
CA ASN A 649 8.36 16.41 20.76
C ASN A 649 9.84 16.71 20.47
N SER A 650 10.72 16.52 21.46
CA SER A 650 12.15 16.84 21.27
C SER A 650 12.81 15.89 20.28
N LEU A 651 13.91 16.32 19.64
CA LEU A 651 14.70 15.47 18.74
C LEU A 651 15.00 14.10 19.38
N LEU A 652 15.49 14.08 20.62
CA LEU A 652 15.83 12.83 21.31
C LEU A 652 14.62 11.90 21.48
N GLN A 653 13.44 12.44 21.80
CA GLN A 653 12.22 11.64 21.93
C GLN A 653 11.79 11.04 20.60
N ARG A 654 11.87 11.81 19.50
CA ARG A 654 11.58 11.29 18.16
C ARG A 654 12.55 10.18 17.76
N MET A 655 13.86 10.39 17.98
CA MET A 655 14.87 9.37 17.69
C MET A 655 14.64 8.09 18.49
N CYS A 656 14.37 8.21 19.80
CA CYS A 656 14.01 7.07 20.63
C CYS A 656 12.66 6.44 20.24
N GLN A 657 11.79 7.11 19.49
CA GLN A 657 10.54 6.54 18.99
C GLN A 657 10.80 5.68 17.75
N TYR A 658 11.60 6.15 16.80
CA TYR A 658 11.96 5.39 15.59
C TYR A 658 12.71 4.09 15.87
N GLU A 659 13.46 4.02 16.97
CA GLU A 659 14.25 2.83 17.32
C GLU A 659 13.47 1.77 18.13
N ARG A 660 12.22 2.04 18.51
CA ARG A 660 11.43 1.11 19.32
C ARG A 660 10.99 -0.11 18.52
N THR A 661 10.99 -1.25 19.17
CA THR A 661 10.30 -2.44 18.67
C THR A 661 8.80 -2.22 18.71
N LEU A 662 8.08 -2.70 17.69
CA LEU A 662 6.63 -2.62 17.67
C LEU A 662 6.03 -3.41 18.84
N ALA A 663 5.13 -2.77 19.60
CA ALA A 663 4.38 -3.46 20.66
C ALA A 663 3.53 -4.58 20.05
N VAL A 664 3.65 -5.79 20.60
CA VAL A 664 3.00 -7.02 20.11
C VAL A 664 1.51 -6.99 20.42
N GLY A 665 0.71 -6.47 19.49
CA GLY A 665 -0.73 -6.73 19.42
C GLY A 665 -0.99 -7.93 18.51
N SER A 666 -2.01 -8.73 18.84
CA SER A 666 -2.46 -9.90 18.07
C SER A 666 -2.50 -9.63 16.55
N LEU A 667 -2.14 -10.63 15.75
CA LEU A 667 -2.15 -10.57 14.29
C LEU A 667 -3.55 -10.27 13.74
N VAL A 668 -3.64 -9.31 12.81
CA VAL A 668 -4.77 -9.26 11.86
C VAL A 668 -4.56 -10.36 10.85
N LEU A 669 -5.21 -11.50 11.12
CA LEU A 669 -5.52 -12.46 10.07
C LEU A 669 -6.46 -11.74 9.10
N PHE A 670 -5.90 -11.27 7.99
CA PHE A 670 -6.61 -11.47 6.74
C PHE A 670 -6.83 -12.96 6.69
N SER A 671 -8.08 -13.41 6.65
CA SER A 671 -8.40 -14.78 6.34
C SER A 671 -7.41 -15.16 5.24
N GLY A 672 -6.45 -16.03 5.56
CA GLY A 672 -5.84 -16.82 4.51
C GLY A 672 -7.09 -17.37 3.86
N THR A 673 -7.28 -17.08 2.57
CA THR A 673 -8.31 -17.75 1.79
C THR A 673 -8.26 -19.17 2.30
N ASN A 674 -9.32 -19.65 2.96
CA ASN A 674 -9.47 -21.06 3.25
C ASN A 674 -9.66 -21.68 1.86
N ARG A 675 -8.59 -21.65 1.04
CA ARG A 675 -8.38 -22.49 -0.10
C ARG A 675 -8.30 -23.83 0.60
N LYS A 676 -9.47 -24.47 0.76
CA LYS A 676 -9.54 -25.90 1.04
C LYS A 676 -8.43 -26.52 0.22
N SER A 677 -7.56 -27.31 0.85
CA SER A 677 -6.48 -27.98 0.15
C SER A 677 -7.06 -28.62 -1.11
N LYS A 678 -6.59 -28.20 -2.28
CA LYS A 678 -7.13 -28.67 -3.56
C LYS A 678 -7.02 -30.20 -3.58
N SER A 679 -8.15 -30.87 -3.75
CA SER A 679 -8.16 -32.33 -3.91
C SER A 679 -7.86 -32.67 -5.35
N VAL A 680 -6.78 -33.43 -5.58
CA VAL A 680 -6.41 -33.93 -6.92
C VAL A 680 -7.55 -34.76 -7.50
N GLU A 681 -8.17 -35.60 -6.69
CA GLU A 681 -9.25 -36.50 -7.10
C GLU A 681 -10.51 -35.71 -7.49
N GLU A 682 -10.88 -34.71 -6.69
CA GLU A 682 -12.08 -33.89 -6.99
C GLU A 682 -11.85 -32.98 -8.20
N GLY A 683 -10.66 -32.41 -8.35
CA GLY A 683 -10.28 -31.65 -9.54
C GLY A 683 -10.39 -32.50 -10.82
N GLN A 684 -9.90 -33.75 -10.78
CA GLN A 684 -10.03 -34.69 -11.90
C GLN A 684 -11.47 -35.11 -12.16
N ARG A 685 -12.28 -35.32 -11.12
CA ARG A 685 -13.71 -35.64 -11.24
C ARG A 685 -14.47 -34.52 -11.95
N LEU A 686 -14.29 -33.28 -11.50
CA LEU A 686 -14.91 -32.09 -12.08
C LEU A 686 -14.43 -31.83 -13.51
N ARG A 687 -13.13 -32.01 -13.79
CA ARG A 687 -12.56 -31.97 -15.15
C ARG A 687 -13.28 -32.94 -16.08
N ASN A 688 -13.43 -34.21 -15.65
CA ASN A 688 -14.06 -35.23 -16.49
C ASN A 688 -15.55 -34.94 -16.73
N GLN A 689 -16.25 -34.32 -15.77
CA GLN A 689 -17.63 -33.87 -15.96
C GLN A 689 -17.73 -32.73 -16.98
N ILE A 690 -16.87 -31.71 -16.87
CA ILE A 690 -16.82 -30.60 -17.82
C ILE A 690 -16.47 -31.10 -19.23
N ILE A 691 -15.47 -31.97 -19.37
CA ILE A 691 -15.10 -32.55 -20.67
C ILE A 691 -16.27 -33.32 -21.29
N LYS A 692 -17.04 -34.09 -20.51
CA LYS A 692 -18.24 -34.78 -21.00
C LYS A 692 -19.30 -33.81 -21.50
N LEU A 693 -19.54 -32.71 -20.77
CA LEU A 693 -20.49 -31.68 -21.20
C LEU A 693 -20.03 -31.01 -22.51
N ILE A 694 -18.74 -30.70 -22.64
CA ILE A 694 -18.18 -30.13 -23.88
C ILE A 694 -18.35 -31.09 -25.06
N ASN A 695 -18.06 -32.38 -24.87
CA ASN A 695 -18.25 -33.40 -25.90
C ASN A 695 -19.72 -33.60 -26.28
N ASN A 696 -20.65 -33.34 -25.34
CA ASN A 696 -22.09 -33.39 -25.58
C ASN A 696 -22.65 -32.10 -26.19
N GLY A 697 -21.79 -31.16 -26.59
CA GLY A 697 -22.18 -29.92 -27.28
C GLY A 697 -22.40 -28.71 -26.37
N SER A 698 -22.01 -28.78 -25.09
CA SER A 698 -21.98 -27.58 -24.23
C SER A 698 -20.72 -26.75 -24.45
N GLU A 699 -20.77 -25.42 -24.31
CA GLU A 699 -19.57 -24.57 -24.40
C GLU A 699 -19.32 -23.77 -23.11
N LEU A 700 -18.11 -23.21 -22.99
CA LEU A 700 -17.78 -22.26 -21.93
C LEU A 700 -18.23 -20.87 -22.34
N THR A 701 -18.74 -20.09 -21.39
CA THR A 701 -18.95 -18.66 -21.64
C THR A 701 -17.61 -17.95 -21.86
N GLN A 702 -17.65 -16.75 -22.46
CA GLN A 702 -16.43 -15.95 -22.62
C GLN A 702 -15.80 -15.63 -21.26
N LEU A 703 -16.61 -15.31 -20.24
CA LEU A 703 -16.12 -15.06 -18.88
C LEU A 703 -15.47 -16.32 -18.30
N GLN A 704 -16.14 -17.47 -18.38
CA GLN A 704 -15.63 -18.75 -17.87
C GLN A 704 -14.29 -19.13 -18.51
N ALA A 705 -14.19 -19.03 -19.84
CA ALA A 705 -12.97 -19.31 -20.58
C ALA A 705 -11.82 -18.39 -20.15
N ARG A 706 -12.10 -17.08 -19.98
CA ARG A 706 -11.12 -16.10 -19.50
C ARG A 706 -10.67 -16.38 -18.05
N GLN A 707 -11.60 -16.74 -17.16
CA GLN A 707 -11.29 -17.09 -15.77
C GLN A 707 -10.39 -18.33 -15.68
N ALA A 708 -10.72 -19.41 -16.43
CA ALA A 708 -9.87 -20.60 -16.48
C ALA A 708 -8.47 -20.28 -17.05
N PHE A 709 -8.38 -19.45 -18.09
CA PHE A 709 -7.09 -19.04 -18.64
C PHE A 709 -6.26 -18.20 -17.66
N ALA A 710 -6.89 -17.29 -16.90
CA ALA A 710 -6.21 -16.53 -15.86
C ALA A 710 -5.62 -17.45 -14.78
N LEU A 711 -6.39 -18.43 -14.28
CA LEU A 711 -5.89 -19.41 -13.31
C LEU A 711 -4.79 -20.31 -13.88
N TYR A 712 -4.86 -20.65 -15.18
CA TYR A 712 -3.81 -21.41 -15.84
C TYR A 712 -2.48 -20.64 -15.90
N LEU A 713 -2.52 -19.35 -16.25
CA LEU A 713 -1.35 -18.48 -16.22
C LEU A 713 -0.81 -18.25 -14.80
N GLU A 714 -1.68 -18.18 -13.78
CA GLU A 714 -1.27 -18.13 -12.36
C GLU A 714 -0.51 -19.39 -11.96
N ALA A 715 -0.98 -20.57 -12.39
CA ALA A 715 -0.31 -21.84 -12.15
C ALA A 715 1.07 -21.91 -12.83
N ILE A 716 1.18 -21.48 -14.09
CA ILE A 716 2.47 -21.37 -14.80
C ILE A 716 3.42 -20.41 -14.07
N LEU A 717 2.92 -19.25 -13.65
CA LEU A 717 3.70 -18.26 -12.90
C LEU A 717 4.23 -18.85 -11.58
N HIS A 718 3.40 -19.60 -10.86
CA HIS A 718 3.79 -20.30 -9.65
C HIS A 718 4.88 -21.35 -9.91
N ARG A 719 4.72 -22.19 -10.95
CA ARG A 719 5.74 -23.19 -11.31
C ARG A 719 7.09 -22.54 -11.60
N ILE A 720 7.13 -21.50 -12.42
CA ILE A 720 8.39 -20.85 -12.84
C ILE A 720 9.13 -20.20 -11.67
N THR A 721 8.40 -19.77 -10.64
CA THR A 721 8.99 -19.13 -9.47
C THR A 721 9.50 -20.13 -8.44
N GLN A 722 8.92 -21.34 -8.36
CA GLN A 722 9.31 -22.37 -7.40
C GLN A 722 10.28 -23.41 -7.96
N GLU A 723 10.09 -23.82 -9.21
CA GLU A 723 10.89 -24.84 -9.88
C GLU A 723 11.43 -24.31 -11.22
N PRO A 724 12.48 -23.46 -11.21
CA PRO A 724 13.05 -22.87 -12.43
C PRO A 724 13.82 -23.87 -13.30
N ARG A 725 13.58 -25.19 -13.14
CA ARG A 725 14.22 -26.26 -13.92
C ARG A 725 13.65 -26.38 -15.33
N ASP A 726 12.44 -25.86 -15.56
CA ASP A 726 11.75 -25.99 -16.84
C ASP A 726 12.04 -24.82 -17.79
N PHE A 727 12.56 -25.13 -19.00
CA PHE A 727 12.96 -24.19 -20.05
C PHE A 727 11.79 -23.48 -20.76
N HIS A 728 10.69 -23.19 -20.08
CA HIS A 728 9.50 -22.55 -20.66
C HIS A 728 9.58 -21.02 -20.72
N GLU A 729 10.60 -20.40 -20.12
CA GLU A 729 10.84 -18.96 -20.16
C GLU A 729 10.82 -18.39 -21.59
N LYS A 730 11.46 -19.09 -22.54
CA LYS A 730 11.53 -18.65 -23.94
C LYS A 730 10.16 -18.67 -24.62
N ILE A 731 9.32 -19.65 -24.29
CA ILE A 731 7.97 -19.78 -24.86
C ILE A 731 7.09 -18.65 -24.35
N ILE A 732 7.15 -18.38 -23.04
CA ILE A 732 6.36 -17.31 -22.41
C ILE A 732 6.81 -15.94 -22.90
N LEU A 733 8.12 -15.71 -23.00
CA LEU A 733 8.64 -14.47 -23.56
C LEU A 733 8.19 -14.27 -25.02
N LYS A 734 8.21 -15.34 -25.84
CA LYS A 734 7.68 -15.29 -27.22
C LYS A 734 6.18 -14.98 -27.25
N PHE A 735 5.40 -15.57 -26.36
CA PHE A 735 3.97 -15.29 -26.23
C PHE A 735 3.71 -13.82 -25.85
N LEU A 736 4.35 -13.34 -24.78
CA LEU A 736 4.21 -11.95 -24.29
C LEU A 736 4.64 -10.93 -25.34
N ASN A 737 5.74 -11.18 -26.04
CA ASN A 737 6.25 -10.29 -27.09
C ASN A 737 5.31 -10.20 -28.30
N ARG A 738 4.58 -11.27 -28.63
CA ARG A 738 3.63 -11.27 -29.76
C ARG A 738 2.31 -10.57 -29.42
N LEU A 739 1.88 -10.57 -28.15
CA LEU A 739 0.57 -10.03 -27.74
C LEU A 739 0.45 -8.49 -27.79
N GLY A 740 1.54 -7.75 -27.91
CA GLY A 740 1.47 -6.30 -28.16
C GLY A 740 2.62 -5.51 -27.56
N GLY A 741 3.03 -4.47 -28.29
CA GLY A 741 4.12 -3.52 -27.97
C GLY A 741 3.97 -2.68 -26.71
N THR A 742 3.14 -3.08 -25.75
CA THR A 742 2.97 -2.46 -24.43
C THR A 742 3.92 -3.04 -23.38
N VAL A 743 4.37 -4.28 -23.53
CA VAL A 743 5.44 -4.86 -22.70
C VAL A 743 6.76 -4.54 -23.38
N LYS A 744 7.24 -3.29 -23.23
CA LYS A 744 8.59 -2.92 -23.66
C LYS A 744 9.59 -3.87 -23.02
N THR A 745 10.15 -4.76 -23.84
CA THR A 745 11.29 -5.59 -23.43
C THR A 745 12.41 -4.63 -23.05
N LEU A 746 13.07 -4.85 -21.89
CA LEU A 746 14.25 -4.05 -21.55
C LEU A 746 15.24 -4.13 -22.72
N ALA A 747 15.57 -2.97 -23.31
CA ALA A 747 16.54 -2.85 -24.40
C ALA A 747 17.90 -3.51 -24.08
N VAL A 748 18.18 -3.73 -22.80
CA VAL A 748 19.41 -4.34 -22.29
C VAL A 748 19.60 -5.81 -22.73
N PHE A 749 18.54 -6.53 -23.10
CA PHE A 749 18.66 -7.92 -23.57
C PHE A 749 19.31 -8.06 -24.96
N ASN A 750 19.40 -6.98 -25.73
CA ASN A 750 19.91 -7.04 -27.10
C ASN A 750 21.45 -7.03 -27.19
N HIS A 751 22.18 -6.77 -26.10
CA HIS A 751 23.61 -6.44 -26.18
C HIS A 751 24.60 -7.46 -25.61
N ASN A 752 24.21 -8.62 -25.07
CA ASN A 752 25.22 -9.62 -24.68
C ASN A 752 24.76 -11.09 -24.62
N PRO A 753 24.81 -11.83 -25.76
CA PRO A 753 24.43 -13.25 -25.81
C PRO A 753 25.48 -14.22 -25.23
N HIS A 754 26.70 -13.76 -24.90
CA HIS A 754 27.84 -14.65 -24.66
C HIS A 754 28.07 -15.12 -23.21
N ASN A 755 27.34 -14.62 -22.19
CA ASN A 755 27.58 -14.99 -20.78
C ASN A 755 26.44 -15.81 -20.11
N SER A 756 25.80 -16.70 -20.87
CA SER A 756 24.46 -17.22 -20.59
C SER A 756 24.35 -18.42 -19.63
N ARG A 757 25.43 -18.95 -19.05
CA ARG A 757 25.34 -20.17 -18.20
C ARG A 757 25.15 -19.93 -16.70
N GLY A 758 25.51 -18.76 -16.16
CA GLY A 758 25.44 -18.51 -14.70
C GLY A 758 24.18 -17.79 -14.19
N ASN A 759 23.47 -17.05 -15.05
CA ASN A 759 22.48 -16.05 -14.61
C ASN A 759 21.03 -16.36 -15.03
N SER A 760 20.60 -17.63 -14.90
CA SER A 760 19.24 -18.07 -15.26
C SER A 760 18.17 -17.49 -14.33
N LYS A 761 18.34 -17.57 -13.00
CA LYS A 761 17.30 -17.17 -12.02
C LYS A 761 16.79 -15.73 -12.15
N ALA A 762 17.68 -14.76 -12.38
CA ALA A 762 17.28 -13.36 -12.55
C ALA A 762 16.46 -13.16 -13.83
N ARG A 763 16.78 -13.88 -14.91
CA ARG A 763 16.00 -13.86 -16.15
C ARG A 763 14.64 -14.52 -15.94
N THR A 764 14.60 -15.66 -15.26
CA THR A 764 13.36 -16.33 -14.86
C THR A 764 12.44 -15.39 -14.10
N ALA A 765 12.98 -14.68 -13.09
CA ALA A 765 12.25 -13.71 -12.28
C ALA A 765 11.68 -12.55 -13.12
N MET A 766 12.43 -12.08 -14.12
CA MET A 766 11.97 -11.05 -15.04
C MET A 766 10.85 -11.53 -15.96
N VAL A 767 10.94 -12.74 -16.50
CA VAL A 767 9.88 -13.35 -17.31
C VAL A 767 8.63 -13.57 -16.45
N ALA A 768 8.80 -14.10 -15.24
CA ALA A 768 7.72 -14.24 -14.26
C ALA A 768 7.07 -12.89 -13.91
N LYS A 769 7.88 -11.83 -13.78
CA LYS A 769 7.36 -10.47 -13.59
C LYS A 769 6.52 -10.00 -14.77
N GLN A 770 7.01 -10.15 -16.00
CA GLN A 770 6.25 -9.74 -17.19
C GLN A 770 4.94 -10.52 -17.32
N LEU A 771 4.98 -11.83 -17.06
CA LEU A 771 3.78 -12.67 -17.00
C LEU A 771 2.82 -12.21 -15.90
N GLY A 772 3.32 -11.89 -14.71
CA GLY A 772 2.52 -11.37 -13.62
C GLY A 772 1.88 -10.00 -13.91
N ASP A 773 2.63 -9.09 -14.54
CA ASP A 773 2.11 -7.78 -14.97
C ASP A 773 1.01 -7.94 -16.04
N PHE A 774 1.18 -8.88 -16.97
CA PHE A 774 0.15 -9.24 -17.96
C PHE A 774 -1.08 -9.84 -17.29
N LEU A 775 -0.89 -10.80 -16.37
CA LEU A 775 -1.97 -11.47 -15.66
C LEU A 775 -2.81 -10.49 -14.85
N GLU A 776 -2.20 -9.54 -14.14
CA GLU A 776 -2.94 -8.52 -13.39
C GLU A 776 -3.82 -7.65 -14.29
N GLN A 777 -3.29 -7.23 -15.45
CA GLN A 777 -4.08 -6.49 -16.43
C GLN A 777 -5.20 -7.34 -17.01
N TYR A 778 -4.89 -8.60 -17.36
CA TYR A 778 -5.84 -9.54 -17.93
C TYR A 778 -7.00 -9.87 -16.97
N THR A 779 -6.71 -10.08 -15.68
CA THR A 779 -7.72 -10.32 -14.65
C THR A 779 -8.60 -9.09 -14.46
N ARG A 780 -8.03 -7.89 -14.37
CA ARG A 780 -8.82 -6.64 -14.28
C ARG A 780 -9.74 -6.46 -15.48
N ASP A 781 -9.25 -6.76 -16.68
CA ASP A 781 -10.06 -6.68 -17.90
C ASP A 781 -11.15 -7.77 -17.90
N THR A 782 -10.89 -8.93 -17.29
CA THR A 782 -11.84 -10.04 -17.16
C THR A 782 -12.95 -9.75 -16.14
N GLU A 783 -12.64 -9.10 -15.02
CA GLU A 783 -13.63 -8.63 -14.03
C GLU A 783 -14.64 -7.64 -14.63
N ALA A 784 -14.27 -6.96 -15.71
CA ALA A 784 -15.16 -6.06 -16.43
C ALA A 784 -16.15 -6.78 -17.38
N TYR A 785 -16.09 -8.12 -17.50
CA TYR A 785 -17.08 -8.93 -18.21
C TYR A 785 -18.19 -9.34 -17.24
N VAL A 786 -19.43 -9.23 -17.69
CA VAL A 786 -20.61 -9.71 -16.97
C VAL A 786 -21.27 -10.76 -17.84
N ASP A 787 -21.46 -11.97 -17.31
CA ASP A 787 -22.26 -12.98 -18.00
C ASP A 787 -23.74 -12.59 -17.92
N SER A 788 -24.36 -12.41 -19.08
CA SER A 788 -25.76 -11.99 -19.20
C SER A 788 -26.72 -13.18 -19.13
N PHE A 789 -26.62 -14.02 -18.08
CA PHE A 789 -27.36 -15.26 -17.81
C PHE A 789 -26.80 -16.55 -18.46
N ASP A 790 -26.95 -17.67 -17.75
CA ASP A 790 -26.67 -19.03 -18.22
C ASP A 790 -27.63 -19.34 -19.40
N HIS A 791 -27.13 -19.32 -20.64
CA HIS A 791 -27.92 -19.67 -21.82
C HIS A 791 -28.01 -21.20 -22.00
N PHE A 792 -29.08 -21.68 -22.64
CA PHE A 792 -29.23 -23.10 -22.98
C PHE A 792 -28.04 -23.58 -23.82
N GLY A 793 -27.34 -24.62 -23.35
CA GLY A 793 -26.11 -25.13 -23.97
C GLY A 793 -24.79 -24.63 -23.36
N MET A 794 -24.82 -23.82 -22.29
CA MET A 794 -23.61 -23.43 -21.56
C MET A 794 -23.32 -24.34 -20.35
N ILE A 795 -22.05 -24.41 -19.96
CA ILE A 795 -21.65 -25.10 -18.73
C ILE A 795 -22.23 -24.35 -17.51
N PRO A 796 -22.94 -25.05 -16.59
CA PRO A 796 -23.53 -24.43 -15.42
C PRO A 796 -22.51 -23.68 -14.56
N SER A 797 -22.82 -22.42 -14.22
CA SER A 797 -21.90 -21.55 -13.49
C SER A 797 -21.47 -22.08 -12.11
N GLY A 798 -22.37 -22.76 -11.39
CA GLY A 798 -22.04 -23.41 -10.12
C GLY A 798 -21.01 -24.54 -10.26
N LEU A 799 -21.22 -25.44 -11.24
CA LEU A 799 -20.30 -26.54 -11.53
C LEU A 799 -18.92 -26.01 -11.97
N PHE A 800 -18.89 -24.96 -12.77
CA PHE A 800 -17.65 -24.34 -13.20
C PHE A 800 -16.92 -23.64 -12.05
N GLY A 801 -17.64 -22.98 -11.15
CA GLY A 801 -17.08 -22.40 -9.92
C GLY A 801 -16.37 -23.45 -9.05
N ASP A 802 -17.01 -24.60 -8.85
CA ASP A 802 -16.41 -25.73 -8.12
C ASP A 802 -15.14 -26.25 -8.82
N PHE A 803 -15.17 -26.35 -10.16
CA PHE A 803 -14.01 -26.74 -10.95
C PHE A 803 -12.85 -25.75 -10.79
N LEU A 804 -13.08 -24.44 -10.89
CA LEU A 804 -12.02 -23.44 -10.69
C LEU A 804 -11.42 -23.52 -9.28
N ALA A 805 -12.24 -23.81 -8.27
CA ALA A 805 -11.78 -23.95 -6.89
C ALA A 805 -10.85 -25.16 -6.68
N GLN A 806 -11.10 -26.29 -7.35
CA GLN A 806 -10.37 -27.55 -7.15
C GLN A 806 -9.29 -27.86 -8.21
N SER A 807 -9.39 -27.27 -9.40
CA SER A 807 -8.55 -27.60 -10.57
C SER A 807 -7.05 -27.35 -10.34
N GLN A 808 -6.23 -28.26 -10.85
CA GLN A 808 -4.78 -28.08 -10.99
C GLN A 808 -4.41 -27.59 -12.40
N GLU A 809 -3.12 -27.27 -12.61
CA GLU A 809 -2.63 -26.79 -13.90
C GLU A 809 -3.01 -27.73 -15.06
N ALA A 810 -2.83 -29.04 -14.87
CA ALA A 810 -3.15 -30.05 -15.89
C ALA A 810 -4.66 -30.12 -16.20
N ASP A 811 -5.51 -29.88 -15.20
CA ASP A 811 -6.96 -29.92 -15.37
C ASP A 811 -7.45 -28.70 -16.16
N LEU A 812 -6.92 -27.52 -15.83
CA LEU A 812 -7.16 -26.28 -16.57
C LEU A 812 -6.66 -26.41 -18.01
N GLU A 813 -5.46 -26.96 -18.21
CA GLU A 813 -4.88 -27.18 -19.54
C GLU A 813 -5.76 -28.08 -20.40
N ALA A 814 -6.27 -29.18 -19.85
CA ALA A 814 -7.11 -30.13 -20.58
C ALA A 814 -8.43 -29.50 -21.03
N VAL A 815 -9.12 -28.77 -20.14
CA VAL A 815 -10.39 -28.10 -20.46
C VAL A 815 -10.18 -26.99 -21.49
N LEU A 816 -9.16 -26.16 -21.31
CA LEU A 816 -8.83 -25.07 -22.24
C LEU A 816 -8.42 -25.60 -23.62
N ALA A 817 -7.62 -26.66 -23.67
CA ALA A 817 -7.20 -27.26 -24.93
C ALA A 817 -8.37 -27.86 -25.71
N LEU A 818 -9.26 -28.59 -25.02
CA LEU A 818 -10.47 -29.15 -25.64
C LEU A 818 -11.39 -28.03 -26.14
N HIS A 819 -11.69 -27.05 -25.29
CA HIS A 819 -12.54 -25.92 -25.64
C HIS A 819 -12.02 -25.16 -26.86
N THR A 820 -10.73 -24.85 -26.91
CA THR A 820 -10.13 -24.16 -28.07
C THR A 820 -10.16 -25.01 -29.33
N ASN A 821 -9.89 -26.32 -29.24
CA ASN A 821 -9.97 -27.22 -30.40
C ASN A 821 -11.40 -27.35 -30.95
N VAL A 822 -12.42 -27.29 -30.10
CA VAL A 822 -13.84 -27.37 -30.49
C VAL A 822 -14.35 -26.05 -31.07
N THR A 823 -14.09 -24.93 -30.38
CA THR A 823 -14.63 -23.61 -30.74
C THR A 823 -13.79 -22.88 -31.79
N GLY A 824 -12.54 -23.28 -32.00
CA GLY A 824 -11.57 -22.56 -32.83
C GLY A 824 -11.12 -21.21 -32.26
N ASN A 825 -11.60 -20.82 -31.07
CA ASN A 825 -11.42 -19.50 -30.47
C ASN A 825 -10.55 -19.55 -29.20
N MET A 826 -9.72 -18.51 -29.00
CA MET A 826 -8.88 -18.40 -27.80
C MET A 826 -9.54 -17.58 -26.69
N PRO A 827 -9.43 -18.02 -25.42
CA PRO A 827 -9.87 -17.27 -24.24
C PRO A 827 -9.36 -15.83 -24.16
N TYR A 828 -8.13 -15.54 -24.59
CA TYR A 828 -7.58 -14.17 -24.50
C TYR A 828 -7.98 -13.26 -25.67
N LEU A 829 -8.53 -13.81 -26.77
CA LEU A 829 -8.94 -13.04 -27.96
C LEU A 829 -10.39 -12.54 -27.87
N TYR A 830 -11.17 -12.97 -26.88
CA TYR A 830 -12.48 -12.40 -26.60
C TYR A 830 -12.31 -10.92 -26.25
N ASN A 831 -12.57 -10.04 -27.21
CA ASN A 831 -12.44 -8.59 -27.06
C ASN A 831 -13.82 -7.96 -27.22
N ARG A 832 -14.13 -6.90 -26.46
CA ARG A 832 -15.45 -6.22 -26.47
C ARG A 832 -15.90 -5.71 -27.85
N PHE A 833 -15.03 -5.67 -28.86
CA PHE A 833 -15.28 -5.05 -30.16
C PHE A 833 -15.57 -6.02 -31.31
N GLY A 834 -15.78 -7.32 -31.07
CA GLY A 834 -16.34 -8.24 -32.07
C GLY A 834 -15.53 -8.39 -33.37
N LEU A 835 -14.21 -8.20 -33.34
CA LEU A 835 -13.35 -8.45 -34.50
C LEU A 835 -13.27 -9.96 -34.79
N SER A 836 -13.23 -10.33 -36.08
CA SER A 836 -13.15 -11.72 -36.52
C SER A 836 -11.94 -12.44 -35.92
N VAL A 837 -12.22 -13.50 -35.15
CA VAL A 837 -11.19 -14.33 -34.53
C VAL A 837 -10.61 -15.26 -35.61
N PRO A 838 -9.28 -15.29 -35.83
CA PRO A 838 -8.67 -16.22 -36.77
C PRO A 838 -8.79 -17.66 -36.25
N GLN A 839 -8.91 -18.63 -37.17
CA GLN A 839 -8.91 -20.05 -36.78
C GLN A 839 -7.59 -20.44 -36.10
N THR A 840 -7.70 -21.06 -34.94
CA THR A 840 -6.55 -21.56 -34.17
C THR A 840 -6.01 -22.87 -34.74
N PRO A 841 -4.67 -23.06 -34.84
CA PRO A 841 -4.10 -24.34 -35.18
C PRO A 841 -4.40 -25.39 -34.09
N PRO A 842 -4.55 -26.68 -34.43
CA PRO A 842 -4.91 -27.72 -33.47
C PRO A 842 -3.87 -27.82 -32.35
N ILE A 843 -4.35 -27.84 -31.11
CA ILE A 843 -3.50 -27.92 -29.92
C ILE A 843 -3.00 -29.36 -29.74
N PRO A 844 -1.68 -29.59 -29.67
CA PRO A 844 -1.12 -30.91 -29.44
C PRO A 844 -1.63 -31.52 -28.13
N SER A 845 -2.01 -32.79 -28.16
CA SER A 845 -2.33 -33.56 -26.97
C SER A 845 -1.06 -33.90 -26.18
N GLY A 846 -1.06 -33.65 -24.86
CA GLY A 846 0.05 -33.96 -23.95
C GLY A 846 0.39 -32.82 -22.99
N LEU A 847 1.33 -33.08 -22.07
CA LEU A 847 1.78 -32.14 -21.05
C LEU A 847 2.38 -30.87 -21.71
N HIS A 848 1.89 -29.69 -21.33
CA HIS A 848 2.30 -28.38 -21.87
C HIS A 848 1.99 -28.15 -23.37
N GLY A 849 1.12 -28.96 -23.97
CA GLY A 849 0.66 -28.79 -25.35
C GLY A 849 0.02 -27.42 -25.57
N PHE A 850 -0.79 -26.95 -24.62
CA PHE A 850 -1.44 -25.65 -24.67
C PHE A 850 -0.41 -24.51 -24.53
N LEU A 851 0.51 -24.61 -23.56
CA LEU A 851 1.59 -23.64 -23.36
C LEU A 851 2.50 -23.49 -24.60
N ARG A 852 2.86 -24.60 -25.25
CA ARG A 852 3.70 -24.59 -26.47
C ARG A 852 3.01 -23.93 -27.65
N ALA A 853 1.68 -24.01 -27.71
CA ALA A 853 0.89 -23.44 -28.79
C ALA A 853 0.68 -21.91 -28.63
N LEU A 854 0.73 -21.38 -27.39
CA LEU A 854 0.49 -19.95 -27.10
C LEU A 854 1.22 -18.96 -28.02
N PRO A 855 2.54 -19.08 -28.32
CA PRO A 855 3.18 -18.11 -29.21
C PRO A 855 2.65 -18.17 -30.64
N ALA A 856 2.38 -19.37 -31.17
CA ALA A 856 1.92 -19.58 -32.55
C ALA A 856 0.49 -19.04 -32.78
N MET A 857 -0.27 -18.82 -31.71
CA MET A 857 -1.67 -18.40 -31.73
C MET A 857 -1.85 -16.87 -31.76
N VAL A 858 -0.76 -16.09 -31.71
CA VAL A 858 -0.81 -14.62 -31.73
C VAL A 858 -0.44 -14.10 -33.13
N LEU A 859 -1.39 -13.49 -33.85
CA LEU A 859 -1.16 -12.92 -35.18
C LEU A 859 -0.35 -11.61 -35.10
N THR A 860 0.62 -11.47 -36.01
CA THR A 860 1.32 -10.21 -36.30
C THR A 860 0.42 -9.29 -37.13
N GLY A 861 -0.12 -8.24 -36.51
CA GLY A 861 -0.64 -7.09 -37.27
C GLY A 861 0.48 -6.41 -38.08
N SER A 862 0.11 -5.71 -39.15
CA SER A 862 0.94 -5.03 -40.17
C SER A 862 2.11 -4.12 -39.67
N VAL A 863 2.23 -3.90 -38.36
CA VAL A 863 3.29 -3.08 -37.74
C VAL A 863 4.58 -3.86 -37.46
N ALA A 864 4.61 -5.18 -37.67
CA ALA A 864 5.77 -6.03 -37.38
C ALA A 864 6.83 -6.13 -38.50
N ARG A 865 6.83 -5.25 -39.51
CA ARG A 865 7.77 -5.36 -40.65
C ARG A 865 9.24 -5.07 -40.30
N ASP A 866 9.52 -4.45 -39.15
CA ASP A 866 10.91 -4.24 -38.69
C ASP A 866 11.48 -5.37 -37.81
N PHE A 867 10.67 -6.37 -37.44
CA PHE A 867 11.11 -7.46 -36.55
C PHE A 867 11.63 -8.70 -37.28
N ASN A 868 11.45 -8.79 -38.60
CA ASN A 868 11.92 -9.93 -39.40
C ASN A 868 13.45 -9.97 -39.65
N LYS A 869 14.22 -9.04 -39.08
CA LYS A 869 15.69 -9.19 -38.97
C LYS A 869 16.14 -10.05 -37.77
N PHE A 870 15.24 -10.39 -36.84
CA PHE A 870 15.58 -11.10 -35.59
C PHE A 870 15.43 -12.62 -35.64
N ASP A 871 14.93 -13.20 -36.74
CA ASP A 871 14.68 -14.64 -36.87
C ASP A 871 15.91 -15.43 -37.38
N GLY A 872 16.95 -14.75 -37.86
CA GLY A 872 18.18 -15.37 -38.38
C GLY A 872 19.10 -15.99 -37.32
N TYR A 873 18.96 -15.61 -36.04
CA TYR A 873 19.90 -15.99 -34.99
C TYR A 873 19.56 -17.29 -34.25
N TYR A 874 18.33 -17.79 -34.35
CA TYR A 874 17.88 -18.98 -33.60
C TYR A 874 17.86 -20.28 -34.42
N LYS A 875 18.10 -20.23 -35.74
CA LYS A 875 18.09 -21.43 -36.60
C LYS A 875 19.34 -22.32 -36.53
N ASN A 876 20.39 -21.92 -35.79
CA ASN A 876 21.66 -22.66 -35.81
C ASN A 876 21.92 -23.63 -34.64
N ASN A 877 21.00 -23.79 -33.67
CA ASN A 877 21.25 -24.68 -32.52
C ASN A 877 20.42 -25.98 -32.48
N ASP A 878 19.49 -26.21 -33.41
CA ASP A 878 18.69 -27.45 -33.43
C ASP A 878 19.31 -28.59 -34.25
N LYS A 879 20.52 -28.42 -34.81
CA LYS A 879 21.20 -29.48 -35.59
C LYS A 879 22.23 -30.32 -34.82
N ASN A 880 22.55 -30.00 -33.57
CA ASN A 880 23.63 -30.67 -32.82
C ASN A 880 23.20 -31.51 -31.60
N ILE A 881 21.92 -31.88 -31.47
CA ILE A 881 21.44 -32.71 -30.35
C ILE A 881 21.09 -34.16 -30.78
N ILE A 882 21.31 -34.54 -32.05
CA ILE A 882 21.05 -35.93 -32.54
C ILE A 882 22.34 -36.70 -32.91
N ARG A 883 23.53 -36.18 -32.61
CA ARG A 883 24.77 -36.96 -32.70
C ARG A 883 25.72 -36.65 -31.55
N ASN A 884 25.53 -37.35 -30.44
CA ASN A 884 26.56 -38.01 -29.64
C ASN A 884 25.90 -38.85 -28.56
#